data_AF-A0A2V3HVS3-F1
#
_entry.id   AF-A0A2V3HVS3-F1
#
_cell.length_a   1.000
_cell.length_b   1.000
_cell.length_c   1.000
_cell.angle_alpha   90.00
_cell.angle_beta   90.00
_cell.angle_gamma   90.00
#
_symmetry.space_group_name_H-M   'P 1'
#
loop_
_entity.id
_entity.type
_entity.pdbx_description
1 polymer ?
#
loop_
_entity_poly.entity_id
_entity_poly.type
_entity_poly.pdbx_seq_one_letter_code
_entity_poly.pdbx_strand_id
1 'polypeptide(L)'
;WYSASHVEGGSLRLDGVLDLDDQARFRYPTSEVSSICFDDLRGGLGALWQVRLPDIDGTWAATPVSTLELPLASTRLTIDDEGVETNVRLPYGVSVTGSVSAGGGDTWLHADGPVRVLIWRGDGGAAHIAPDLASPTDGTGRGWTLPIPEGAVSAHLVTARPASIEWTIGGQSGSGATSGSTAAWSNTWDAGSGDVLELRSSAPGRLLLQWGSDAAESGSAAGSTMWPDDTGSFVGRNFSLPSASGSLLLENSATQPVTASIHGLFQMVPAQGQLRVDWTGGSGGITVSGPVQVHWLADATGADAWRPGSLDLVRAHDTGQASGLEHRIGVPDSNGDIDLLLQPAAPQTRVRLLTNLAAGEESDVLLNHTGATHSSRLAAGASGLVRIEVNNSDAFPDMPVRVYVSSGSDGLTEVRSDGEGRCLYLGIRASGWVVVDLPWSDVSKLGDQGLRTAWADGTHMLGFALKVRGPLGDSPHSVLASAWGVHLPRLNYEFESSVSGMEIGFRGGFVGTNHPEFHADVIVSPPSREGPGPRLAVTMQMTMPTADSALGSSEVELEFTLDRRDQLTSTKAWEIRRGWDGPYGPAIAADASEDLAFSDDWLTFPGQLDLLDDHVGWVQLVPSSSESIYHAGGKLILFNLQLAQLTSSTVVVI
;
A
#
# COMPACT_ATOMS: atom_id res chain seq x y z
N TRP A 1 3.92 -17.52 -1.22
CA TRP A 1 4.25 -16.14 -0.79
C TRP A 1 5.75 -15.90 -0.91
N TYR A 2 6.17 -14.64 -0.95
CA TYR A 2 7.56 -14.18 -0.93
C TYR A 2 7.75 -13.19 0.22
N SER A 3 8.90 -13.22 0.90
CA SER A 3 9.28 -12.17 1.87
C SER A 3 10.67 -11.64 1.59
N ALA A 4 10.89 -10.37 1.98
CA ALA A 4 12.13 -9.65 1.84
C ALA A 4 12.47 -8.93 3.15
N SER A 5 13.62 -9.25 3.74
CA SER A 5 14.15 -8.51 4.88
C SER A 5 14.99 -7.34 4.41
N HIS A 6 14.71 -6.13 4.90
CA HIS A 6 15.42 -4.91 4.54
C HIS A 6 16.53 -4.56 5.53
N VAL A 7 16.63 -5.31 6.64
CA VAL A 7 17.63 -5.16 7.69
C VAL A 7 18.56 -6.36 7.71
N GLU A 8 19.86 -6.10 7.92
CA GLU A 8 20.88 -7.14 8.06
C GLU A 8 20.55 -8.07 9.23
N GLY A 9 20.61 -9.39 9.00
CA GLY A 9 20.20 -10.40 9.97
C GLY A 9 18.69 -10.48 10.25
N GLY A 10 17.87 -9.67 9.58
CA GLY A 10 16.41 -9.74 9.63
C GLY A 10 15.88 -10.98 8.90
N SER A 11 14.86 -11.63 9.45
CA SER A 11 14.23 -12.79 8.83
C SER A 11 12.73 -12.82 9.09
N LEU A 12 11.93 -12.69 8.02
CA LEU A 12 10.47 -12.68 8.09
C LEU A 12 9.89 -13.99 7.55
N ARG A 13 9.13 -14.67 8.41
CA ARG A 13 8.36 -15.87 8.06
C ARG A 13 6.87 -15.64 8.28
N LEU A 14 6.06 -16.29 7.46
CA LEU A 14 4.61 -16.15 7.43
C LEU A 14 3.95 -17.52 7.38
N ASP A 15 2.79 -17.63 8.02
CA ASP A 15 1.99 -18.84 8.11
C ASP A 15 0.51 -18.43 8.29
N GLY A 16 -0.41 -19.12 7.63
CA GLY A 16 -1.86 -18.88 7.73
C GLY A 16 -2.41 -17.61 7.06
N VAL A 17 -1.59 -16.72 6.48
CA VAL A 17 -2.07 -15.41 5.95
C VAL A 17 -3.12 -15.56 4.83
N LEU A 18 -3.17 -16.70 4.14
CA LEU A 18 -4.10 -16.97 3.03
C LEU A 18 -5.02 -18.16 3.34
N ASP A 19 -5.28 -18.44 4.61
CA ASP A 19 -6.13 -19.57 5.03
C ASP A 19 -7.64 -19.24 4.96
N LEU A 20 -7.99 -18.03 4.49
CA LEU A 20 -9.34 -17.49 4.36
C LEU A 20 -10.05 -17.19 5.69
N ASP A 21 -9.41 -17.49 6.82
CA ASP A 21 -9.84 -17.04 8.14
C ASP A 21 -9.30 -15.63 8.44
N ASP A 22 -9.64 -15.13 9.62
CA ASP A 22 -9.20 -13.84 10.11
C ASP A 22 -7.93 -13.93 10.97
N GLN A 23 -7.13 -15.00 10.85
CA GLN A 23 -5.92 -15.16 11.66
C GLN A 23 -4.67 -15.37 10.82
N ALA A 24 -3.58 -14.74 11.24
CA ALA A 24 -2.29 -14.94 10.62
C ALA A 24 -1.21 -15.15 11.67
N ARG A 25 -0.17 -15.89 11.29
CA ARG A 25 1.03 -16.07 12.10
C ARG A 25 2.23 -15.50 11.38
N PHE A 26 3.02 -14.74 12.11
CA PHE A 26 4.29 -14.24 11.62
C PHE A 26 5.41 -14.49 12.62
N ARG A 27 6.64 -14.50 12.12
CA ARG A 27 7.84 -14.60 12.95
C ARG A 27 8.91 -13.67 12.40
N TYR A 28 9.36 -12.76 13.26
CA TYR A 28 10.47 -11.84 13.00
C TYR A 28 11.35 -11.75 14.27
N PRO A 29 12.36 -12.62 14.43
CA PRO A 29 13.07 -12.79 15.70
C PRO A 29 14.13 -11.71 15.97
N THR A 30 14.47 -10.90 14.98
CA THR A 30 15.68 -10.06 14.98
C THR A 30 15.53 -8.81 15.84
N SER A 31 14.34 -8.19 15.89
CA SER A 31 14.08 -6.97 16.65
C SER A 31 12.62 -6.89 17.11
N GLU A 32 12.30 -5.82 17.82
CA GLU A 32 10.91 -5.45 18.11
C GLU A 32 10.16 -5.16 16.80
N VAL A 33 8.88 -5.57 16.77
CA VAL A 33 7.90 -5.24 15.74
C VAL A 33 6.89 -4.29 16.37
N SER A 34 6.88 -3.04 15.89
CA SER A 34 5.93 -2.03 16.36
C SER A 34 4.57 -2.20 15.70
N SER A 35 4.51 -2.47 14.40
CA SER A 35 3.27 -2.63 13.66
C SER A 35 3.42 -3.48 12.41
N ILE A 36 2.31 -3.99 11.88
CA ILE A 36 2.23 -4.64 10.57
C ILE A 36 1.12 -3.98 9.76
N CYS A 37 1.47 -3.49 8.57
CA CYS A 37 0.52 -2.92 7.63
C CYS A 37 0.25 -3.90 6.50
N PHE A 38 -1.02 -4.19 6.27
CA PHE A 38 -1.47 -5.05 5.19
C PHE A 38 -2.14 -4.20 4.10
N ASP A 39 -1.83 -4.57 2.86
CA ASP A 39 -2.38 -4.03 1.63
C ASP A 39 -3.03 -5.20 0.87
N ASP A 40 -4.28 -5.03 0.44
CA ASP A 40 -4.99 -6.02 -0.36
C ASP A 40 -4.48 -6.03 -1.80
N LEU A 41 -3.86 -7.15 -2.19
CA LEU A 41 -3.31 -7.33 -3.53
C LEU A 41 -4.42 -7.83 -4.47
N ARG A 42 -5.03 -6.89 -5.20
CA ARG A 42 -6.09 -7.11 -6.20
C ARG A 42 -5.54 -7.62 -7.54
N GLY A 43 -4.85 -8.76 -7.47
CA GLY A 43 -4.22 -9.43 -8.61
C GLY A 43 -5.10 -10.52 -9.24
N GLY A 44 -6.43 -10.31 -9.33
CA GLY A 44 -7.42 -11.27 -9.86
C GLY A 44 -8.42 -10.64 -10.82
N LEU A 45 -8.87 -11.37 -11.85
CA LEU A 45 -10.00 -10.95 -12.67
C LEU A 45 -11.27 -10.86 -11.80
N GLY A 46 -11.88 -9.68 -11.75
CA GLY A 46 -13.07 -9.41 -10.92
C GLY A 46 -12.76 -8.96 -9.49
N ALA A 47 -11.49 -8.93 -9.06
CA ALA A 47 -11.10 -8.28 -7.81
C ALA A 47 -10.95 -6.78 -8.05
N LEU A 48 -11.98 -6.01 -7.71
CA LEU A 48 -12.03 -4.58 -7.99
C LEU A 48 -11.23 -3.80 -6.95
N TRP A 49 -10.55 -2.74 -7.37
CA TRP A 49 -10.02 -1.71 -6.49
C TRP A 49 -11.18 -0.90 -5.96
N GLN A 50 -11.28 -0.84 -4.64
CA GLN A 50 -12.39 -0.26 -3.90
C GLN A 50 -11.92 1.06 -3.28
N VAL A 51 -12.40 2.21 -3.75
CA VAL A 51 -12.05 3.51 -3.17
C VAL A 51 -13.30 4.15 -2.58
N ARG A 52 -13.28 4.40 -1.27
CA ARG A 52 -14.35 5.08 -0.54
C ARG A 52 -14.02 6.56 -0.42
N LEU A 53 -14.85 7.41 -1.00
CA LEU A 53 -14.67 8.86 -0.87
C LEU A 53 -15.14 9.31 0.53
N PRO A 54 -14.42 10.22 1.21
CA PRO A 54 -14.91 10.82 2.45
C PRO A 54 -16.23 11.56 2.24
N ASP A 55 -17.15 11.46 3.20
CA ASP A 55 -18.45 12.15 3.18
C ASP A 55 -18.27 13.66 3.47
N ILE A 56 -17.99 14.42 2.42
CA ILE A 56 -17.77 15.88 2.44
C ILE A 56 -18.31 16.53 1.17
N ASP A 57 -18.55 17.84 1.24
CA ASP A 57 -18.78 18.66 0.05
C ASP A 57 -17.47 18.89 -0.70
N GLY A 58 -17.36 18.37 -1.93
CA GLY A 58 -16.12 18.46 -2.69
C GLY A 58 -16.23 17.98 -4.13
N THR A 59 -15.15 18.21 -4.88
CA THR A 59 -14.94 17.67 -6.22
C THR A 59 -13.89 16.58 -6.12
N TRP A 60 -14.07 15.49 -6.86
CA TRP A 60 -13.08 14.43 -6.98
C TRP A 60 -12.73 14.18 -8.44
N ALA A 61 -11.54 13.61 -8.65
CA ALA A 61 -11.12 13.10 -9.94
C ALA A 61 -10.36 11.80 -9.83
N ALA A 62 -10.51 10.94 -10.84
CA ALA A 62 -9.83 9.64 -10.92
C ALA A 62 -9.12 9.45 -12.27
N THR A 63 -7.92 8.88 -12.26
CA THR A 63 -7.18 8.46 -13.46
C THR A 63 -6.50 7.10 -13.25
N PRO A 64 -6.35 6.25 -14.29
CA PRO A 64 -5.53 5.04 -14.19
C PRO A 64 -4.06 5.35 -13.86
N VAL A 65 -3.45 4.56 -12.97
CA VAL A 65 -2.04 4.70 -12.60
C VAL A 65 -1.13 4.15 -13.71
N SER A 66 -0.01 4.81 -13.97
CA SER A 66 0.99 4.33 -14.94
C SER A 66 1.89 3.25 -14.34
N THR A 67 1.61 1.99 -14.65
CA THR A 67 2.51 0.86 -14.38
C THR A 67 3.52 0.68 -15.51
N LEU A 68 4.64 -0.02 -15.24
CA LEU A 68 5.70 -0.28 -16.23
C LEU A 68 5.18 -1.00 -17.51
N GLU A 69 4.00 -1.59 -17.44
CA GLU A 69 3.19 -1.96 -18.59
C GLU A 69 1.82 -1.30 -18.44
N LEU A 70 1.48 -0.43 -19.39
CA LEU A 70 0.13 0.12 -19.53
C LEU A 70 -0.83 -1.06 -19.69
N PRO A 71 -2.02 -1.05 -19.06
CA PRO A 71 -3.03 -2.05 -19.36
C PRO A 71 -3.24 -2.07 -20.89
N LEU A 72 -3.31 -3.26 -21.48
CA LEU A 72 -3.55 -3.43 -22.93
C LEU A 72 -4.91 -2.82 -23.36
N ALA A 73 -5.76 -2.43 -22.40
CA ALA A 73 -7.08 -1.83 -22.55
C ALA A 73 -7.29 -0.65 -21.56
N SER A 74 -8.45 0.03 -21.71
CA SER A 74 -8.92 1.05 -20.75
C SER A 74 -9.39 0.42 -19.43
N THR A 75 -9.18 1.11 -18.32
CA THR A 75 -9.70 0.73 -16.99
C THR A 75 -11.20 0.97 -16.95
N ARG A 76 -11.98 0.00 -16.47
CA ARG A 76 -13.40 0.17 -16.19
C ARG A 76 -13.56 0.72 -14.78
N LEU A 77 -14.28 1.81 -14.65
CA LEU A 77 -14.66 2.43 -13.39
C LEU A 77 -16.18 2.38 -13.23
N THR A 78 -16.64 1.86 -12.11
CA THR A 78 -18.04 1.96 -11.67
C THR A 78 -18.08 2.96 -10.52
N ILE A 79 -18.91 3.99 -10.66
CA ILE A 79 -19.16 5.02 -9.64
C ILE A 79 -20.48 4.63 -9.01
N ASP A 80 -20.48 4.27 -7.73
CA ASP A 80 -21.68 3.99 -6.95
C ASP A 80 -21.93 5.16 -6.01
N ASP A 81 -23.00 5.90 -6.27
CA ASP A 81 -23.44 7.03 -5.47
C ASP A 81 -24.81 6.70 -4.85
N GLU A 82 -24.80 6.33 -3.56
CA GLU A 82 -25.98 5.86 -2.82
C GLU A 82 -26.80 4.76 -3.52
N GLY A 83 -26.13 3.81 -4.19
CA GLY A 83 -26.75 2.71 -4.93
C GLY A 83 -27.06 3.03 -6.40
N VAL A 84 -26.72 4.23 -6.89
CA VAL A 84 -26.83 4.60 -8.31
C VAL A 84 -25.49 4.36 -9.00
N GLU A 85 -25.40 3.25 -9.73
CA GLU A 85 -24.19 2.88 -10.45
C GLU A 85 -24.07 3.56 -11.84
N THR A 86 -22.94 4.24 -12.06
CA THR A 86 -22.53 4.78 -13.37
C THR A 86 -21.24 4.13 -13.84
N ASN A 87 -21.24 3.61 -15.06
CA ASN A 87 -20.08 2.92 -15.64
C ASN A 87 -19.32 3.82 -16.61
N VAL A 88 -18.00 3.93 -16.45
CA VAL A 88 -17.09 4.72 -17.29
C VAL A 88 -15.91 3.85 -17.73
N ARG A 89 -15.41 4.08 -18.94
CA ARG A 89 -14.13 3.52 -19.40
C ARG A 89 -13.09 4.63 -19.46
N LEU A 90 -11.96 4.41 -18.79
CA LEU A 90 -10.87 5.36 -18.64
C LEU A 90 -9.63 4.85 -19.38
N PRO A 91 -9.34 5.37 -20.57
CA PRO A 91 -8.04 5.20 -21.20
C PRO A 91 -6.94 5.83 -20.33
N TYR A 92 -5.71 5.39 -20.56
CA TYR A 92 -4.55 6.05 -19.96
C TYR A 92 -4.45 7.53 -20.35
N GLY A 93 -4.05 8.39 -19.41
CA GLY A 93 -3.94 9.83 -19.61
C GLY A 93 -5.29 10.57 -19.64
N VAL A 94 -6.40 9.88 -19.38
CA VAL A 94 -7.74 10.47 -19.28
C VAL A 94 -8.22 10.39 -17.85
N SER A 95 -8.78 11.49 -17.35
CA SER A 95 -9.45 11.51 -16.05
C SER A 95 -10.96 11.62 -16.17
N VAL A 96 -11.67 11.22 -15.12
CA VAL A 96 -13.07 11.56 -14.89
C VAL A 96 -13.18 12.37 -13.62
N THR A 97 -14.12 13.32 -13.62
CA THR A 97 -14.42 14.18 -12.49
C THR A 97 -15.85 13.97 -12.02
N GLY A 98 -16.09 14.18 -10.73
CA GLY A 98 -17.40 14.13 -10.10
C GLY A 98 -17.44 14.98 -8.84
N SER A 99 -18.59 15.00 -8.18
CA SER A 99 -18.79 15.70 -6.91
C SER A 99 -19.27 14.73 -5.84
N VAL A 100 -18.96 15.05 -4.58
CA VAL A 100 -19.54 14.45 -3.38
C VAL A 100 -20.25 15.52 -2.56
N SER A 101 -21.25 15.13 -1.77
CA SER A 101 -22.04 16.04 -0.95
C SER A 101 -22.14 15.53 0.48
N ALA A 102 -21.89 16.40 1.45
CA ALA A 102 -21.88 16.04 2.86
C ALA A 102 -23.28 15.57 3.34
N GLY A 103 -23.32 14.43 4.03
CA GLY A 103 -24.55 13.81 4.51
C GLY A 103 -25.35 13.08 3.42
N GLY A 104 -24.78 12.95 2.21
CA GLY A 104 -25.33 12.19 1.09
C GLY A 104 -24.74 10.78 0.97
N GLY A 105 -24.31 10.19 2.09
CA GLY A 105 -23.75 8.83 2.11
C GLY A 105 -22.33 8.73 1.51
N ASP A 106 -21.78 7.50 1.55
CA ASP A 106 -20.46 7.23 0.96
C ASP A 106 -20.61 7.00 -0.56
N THR A 107 -19.89 7.77 -1.36
CA THR A 107 -19.67 7.45 -2.78
C THR A 107 -18.50 6.47 -2.92
N TRP A 108 -18.69 5.40 -3.68
CA TRP A 108 -17.70 4.38 -3.95
C TRP A 108 -17.24 4.38 -5.41
N LEU A 109 -15.94 4.14 -5.60
CA LEU A 109 -15.34 3.94 -6.91
C LEU A 109 -14.79 2.52 -6.99
N HIS A 110 -15.31 1.74 -7.93
CA HIS A 110 -14.91 0.35 -8.18
C HIS A 110 -14.16 0.26 -9.51
N ALA A 111 -12.86 -0.06 -9.49
CA ALA A 111 -12.03 -0.13 -10.70
C ALA A 111 -11.45 -1.53 -10.94
N ASP A 112 -11.40 -1.99 -12.20
CA ASP A 112 -10.76 -3.26 -12.56
C ASP A 112 -9.21 -3.17 -12.69
N GLY A 113 -8.65 -1.99 -12.42
CA GLY A 113 -7.22 -1.72 -12.38
C GLY A 113 -6.89 -0.59 -11.39
N PRO A 114 -5.60 -0.37 -11.08
CA PRO A 114 -5.19 0.64 -10.12
C PRO A 114 -5.54 2.04 -10.63
N VAL A 115 -6.20 2.83 -9.77
CA VAL A 115 -6.61 4.22 -10.05
C VAL A 115 -6.07 5.15 -8.98
N ARG A 116 -5.64 6.34 -9.39
CA ARG A 116 -5.31 7.45 -8.50
C ARG A 116 -6.54 8.32 -8.34
N VAL A 117 -6.94 8.59 -7.11
CA VAL A 117 -8.11 9.43 -6.81
C VAL A 117 -7.70 10.61 -5.94
N LEU A 118 -7.99 11.82 -6.41
CA LEU A 118 -7.86 13.04 -5.62
C LEU A 118 -9.24 13.60 -5.31
N ILE A 119 -9.38 14.18 -4.12
CA ILE A 119 -10.56 14.92 -3.70
C ILE A 119 -10.13 16.28 -3.17
N TRP A 120 -10.87 17.32 -3.52
CA TRP A 120 -10.60 18.68 -3.08
C TRP A 120 -11.88 19.47 -2.85
N ARG A 121 -11.73 20.54 -2.07
CA ARG A 121 -12.79 21.49 -1.71
C ARG A 121 -12.26 22.91 -1.74
N GLY A 122 -13.15 23.87 -1.96
CA GLY A 122 -12.81 25.30 -1.98
C GLY A 122 -12.04 25.71 -3.23
N ASP A 123 -11.07 26.60 -3.07
CA ASP A 123 -10.26 27.23 -4.12
C ASP A 123 -8.75 26.96 -3.96
N GLY A 124 -8.36 26.14 -2.97
CA GLY A 124 -6.96 25.78 -2.74
C GLY A 124 -6.76 24.51 -1.92
N GLY A 125 -5.54 23.97 -1.93
CA GLY A 125 -5.20 22.79 -1.16
C GLY A 125 -3.78 22.28 -1.39
N ALA A 126 -3.33 21.37 -0.54
CA ALA A 126 -2.03 20.73 -0.68
C ALA A 126 -2.09 19.26 -0.24
N ALA A 127 -1.41 18.38 -0.98
CA ALA A 127 -1.38 16.95 -0.70
C ALA A 127 -0.01 16.33 -1.00
N HIS A 128 0.43 15.42 -0.13
CA HIS A 128 1.49 14.47 -0.44
C HIS A 128 0.93 13.36 -1.34
N ILE A 129 1.49 13.21 -2.54
CA ILE A 129 1.03 12.24 -3.54
C ILE A 129 1.94 11.02 -3.55
N ALA A 130 1.36 9.82 -3.38
CA ALA A 130 2.13 8.60 -3.52
C ALA A 130 2.60 8.37 -4.97
N PRO A 131 3.81 7.81 -5.15
CA PRO A 131 4.25 7.40 -6.48
C PRO A 131 3.42 6.24 -7.03
N ASP A 132 3.49 6.04 -8.34
CA ASP A 132 2.83 4.95 -9.07
C ASP A 132 3.36 3.57 -8.62
N LEU A 133 4.65 3.50 -8.29
CA LEU A 133 5.29 2.35 -7.66
C LEU A 133 6.15 2.83 -6.49
N ALA A 134 5.62 2.69 -5.28
CA ALA A 134 6.32 3.06 -4.06
C ALA A 134 7.37 2.00 -3.68
N SER A 135 8.56 2.46 -3.30
CA SER A 135 9.56 1.64 -2.64
C SER A 135 8.99 1.08 -1.33
N PRO A 136 9.11 -0.23 -1.07
CA PRO A 136 8.58 -0.82 0.16
C PRO A 136 9.32 -0.34 1.42
N THR A 137 10.51 0.26 1.30
CA THR A 137 11.34 0.64 2.45
C THR A 137 11.06 2.04 2.98
N ASP A 138 10.82 3.02 2.11
CA ASP A 138 10.77 4.45 2.45
C ASP A 138 9.61 5.21 1.78
N GLY A 139 8.79 4.50 1.00
CA GLY A 139 7.65 5.06 0.27
C GLY A 139 8.01 5.97 -0.90
N THR A 140 9.29 6.14 -1.23
CA THR A 140 9.74 6.98 -2.36
C THR A 140 9.51 6.27 -3.70
N GLY A 141 9.39 7.02 -4.79
CA GLY A 141 9.22 6.43 -6.12
C GLY A 141 9.70 7.34 -7.24
N ARG A 142 9.56 6.88 -8.47
CA ARG A 142 10.17 7.50 -9.67
C ARG A 142 9.16 8.07 -10.66
N GLY A 143 7.88 7.86 -10.41
CA GLY A 143 6.82 8.17 -11.36
C GLY A 143 5.53 8.48 -10.63
N TRP A 144 4.79 9.46 -11.14
CA TRP A 144 3.47 9.86 -10.65
C TRP A 144 2.56 10.10 -11.83
N THR A 145 1.36 9.55 -11.74
CA THR A 145 0.25 9.77 -12.68
C THR A 145 -0.97 10.13 -11.85
N LEU A 146 -1.46 11.35 -12.00
CA LEU A 146 -2.54 11.87 -11.18
C LEU A 146 -3.44 12.82 -11.98
N PRO A 147 -4.76 12.82 -11.73
CA PRO A 147 -5.60 13.91 -12.19
C PRO A 147 -5.21 15.18 -11.43
N ILE A 148 -5.44 16.34 -12.01
CA ILE A 148 -5.17 17.62 -11.36
C ILE A 148 -6.43 18.50 -11.38
N PRO A 149 -6.68 19.28 -10.33
CA PRO A 149 -7.77 20.26 -10.34
C PRO A 149 -7.54 21.33 -11.41
N GLU A 150 -8.62 21.93 -11.91
CA GLU A 150 -8.55 23.07 -12.82
C GLU A 150 -7.94 24.30 -12.13
N GLY A 151 -7.16 25.10 -12.87
CA GLY A 151 -6.52 26.32 -12.40
C GLY A 151 -5.04 26.15 -12.05
N ALA A 152 -4.53 27.04 -11.18
CA ALA A 152 -3.11 27.07 -10.82
C ALA A 152 -2.71 25.84 -9.97
N VAL A 153 -1.75 25.07 -10.47
CA VAL A 153 -1.23 23.86 -9.81
C VAL A 153 0.30 23.92 -9.78
N SER A 154 0.88 23.72 -8.60
CA SER A 154 2.32 23.68 -8.35
C SER A 154 2.73 22.28 -7.87
N ALA A 155 3.74 21.68 -8.50
CA ALA A 155 4.35 20.43 -8.07
C ALA A 155 5.73 20.68 -7.49
N HIS A 156 6.04 20.08 -6.34
CA HIS A 156 7.34 20.14 -5.69
C HIS A 156 7.87 18.73 -5.43
N LEU A 157 8.94 18.36 -6.13
CA LEU A 157 9.57 17.05 -6.01
C LEU A 157 10.81 17.15 -5.12
N VAL A 158 10.94 16.23 -4.16
CA VAL A 158 12.12 16.06 -3.29
C VAL A 158 12.76 14.72 -3.57
N THR A 159 14.06 14.70 -3.80
CA THR A 159 14.84 13.50 -4.07
C THR A 159 16.08 13.45 -3.17
N ALA A 160 16.56 12.24 -2.88
CA ALA A 160 17.77 12.06 -2.07
C ALA A 160 19.07 12.44 -2.80
N ARG A 161 19.04 12.51 -4.14
CA ARG A 161 20.18 12.78 -5.01
C ARG A 161 19.73 13.52 -6.27
N PRO A 162 20.58 14.34 -6.90
CA PRO A 162 20.24 15.03 -8.14
C PRO A 162 19.65 14.09 -9.20
N ALA A 163 18.52 14.49 -9.77
CA ALA A 163 17.73 13.75 -10.72
C ALA A 163 17.28 14.65 -11.88
N SER A 164 17.21 14.07 -13.08
CA SER A 164 16.46 14.60 -14.20
C SER A 164 14.97 14.33 -14.03
N ILE A 165 14.15 15.25 -14.52
CA ILE A 165 12.69 15.22 -14.42
C ILE A 165 12.11 15.44 -15.80
N GLU A 166 11.07 14.66 -16.12
CA GLU A 166 10.24 14.81 -17.31
C GLU A 166 8.79 14.88 -16.88
N TRP A 167 7.99 15.72 -17.53
CA TRP A 167 6.57 15.84 -17.23
C TRP A 167 5.73 16.07 -18.48
N THR A 168 4.46 15.66 -18.41
CA THR A 168 3.41 15.98 -19.37
C THR A 168 2.11 16.35 -18.66
N ILE A 169 1.38 17.32 -19.21
CA ILE A 169 0.12 17.86 -18.67
C ILE A 169 -0.65 18.55 -19.81
N GLY A 170 -1.93 18.22 -20.02
CA GLY A 170 -2.77 18.90 -21.02
C GLY A 170 -2.18 18.94 -22.44
N GLY A 171 -1.41 17.92 -22.84
CA GLY A 171 -0.69 17.87 -24.12
C GLY A 171 0.60 18.72 -24.19
N GLN A 172 0.93 19.45 -23.13
CA GLN A 172 2.23 20.09 -22.94
C GLN A 172 3.23 19.09 -22.34
N SER A 173 4.52 19.29 -22.63
CA SER A 173 5.60 18.49 -22.07
C SER A 173 6.78 19.37 -21.70
N GLY A 174 7.52 19.01 -20.67
CA GLY A 174 8.76 19.69 -20.30
C GLY A 174 9.73 18.79 -19.55
N SER A 175 10.90 19.36 -19.27
CA SER A 175 11.97 18.70 -18.55
C SER A 175 12.59 19.64 -17.52
N GLY A 176 13.17 19.08 -16.47
CA GLY A 176 13.88 19.81 -15.43
C GLY A 176 14.94 18.96 -14.76
N ALA A 177 15.55 19.51 -13.72
CA ALA A 177 16.42 18.76 -12.83
C ALA A 177 16.26 19.29 -11.42
N THR A 178 16.43 18.40 -10.44
CA THR A 178 16.50 18.80 -9.04
C THR A 178 17.84 19.48 -8.73
N SER A 179 17.84 20.44 -7.82
CA SER A 179 19.06 21.13 -7.35
C SER A 179 19.04 21.32 -5.82
N GLY A 180 20.16 21.73 -5.24
CA GLY A 180 20.30 21.94 -3.79
C GLY A 180 20.94 20.77 -3.05
N SER A 181 21.16 20.94 -1.74
CA SER A 181 21.71 19.92 -0.84
C SER A 181 20.72 18.79 -0.59
N THR A 182 19.46 19.15 -0.38
CA THR A 182 18.31 18.26 -0.54
C THR A 182 17.83 18.48 -1.96
N ALA A 183 17.93 17.49 -2.84
CA ALA A 183 17.73 17.74 -4.26
C ALA A 183 16.23 17.96 -4.55
N ALA A 184 15.83 19.20 -4.83
CA ALA A 184 14.44 19.58 -5.04
C ALA A 184 14.19 20.23 -6.41
N TRP A 185 12.97 20.08 -6.91
CA TRP A 185 12.47 20.71 -8.13
C TRP A 185 11.07 21.23 -7.90
N SER A 186 10.71 22.29 -8.61
CA SER A 186 9.35 22.84 -8.57
C SER A 186 8.95 23.37 -9.93
N ASN A 187 7.67 23.23 -10.26
CA ASN A 187 7.08 23.84 -11.45
C ASN A 187 5.60 24.12 -11.22
N THR A 188 5.09 25.12 -11.92
CA THR A 188 3.70 25.58 -11.80
C THR A 188 3.07 25.64 -13.17
N TRP A 189 1.82 25.22 -13.25
CA TRP A 189 1.02 25.20 -14.47
C TRP A 189 -0.36 25.80 -14.22
N ASP A 190 -1.03 26.17 -15.31
CA ASP A 190 -2.45 26.47 -15.32
C ASP A 190 -3.15 25.29 -15.99
N ALA A 191 -3.81 24.46 -15.20
CA ALA A 191 -4.40 23.19 -15.59
C ALA A 191 -5.82 23.38 -16.12
N GLY A 192 -6.16 22.70 -17.21
CA GLY A 192 -7.52 22.62 -17.73
C GLY A 192 -8.35 21.56 -17.02
N SER A 193 -9.67 21.65 -17.17
CA SER A 193 -10.59 20.63 -16.69
C SER A 193 -10.27 19.25 -17.28
N GLY A 194 -10.02 18.26 -16.43
CA GLY A 194 -9.75 16.88 -16.81
C GLY A 194 -8.29 16.57 -17.16
N ASP A 195 -7.37 17.53 -17.02
CA ASP A 195 -5.95 17.30 -17.26
C ASP A 195 -5.38 16.23 -16.31
N VAL A 196 -4.39 15.49 -16.82
CA VAL A 196 -3.62 14.49 -16.08
C VAL A 196 -2.16 14.91 -16.11
N LEU A 197 -1.53 14.94 -14.94
CA LEU A 197 -0.10 15.16 -14.79
C LEU A 197 0.60 13.79 -14.76
N GLU A 198 1.51 13.58 -15.71
CA GLU A 198 2.50 12.50 -15.63
C GLU A 198 3.86 13.12 -15.33
N LEU A 199 4.50 12.66 -14.24
CA LEU A 199 5.80 13.13 -13.79
C LEU A 199 6.74 11.94 -13.65
N ARG A 200 7.94 12.00 -14.24
CA ARG A 200 8.98 10.97 -14.13
C ARG A 200 10.28 11.56 -13.61
N SER A 201 10.99 10.79 -12.79
CA SER A 201 12.27 11.16 -12.21
C SER A 201 13.29 10.02 -12.32
N SER A 202 14.55 10.38 -12.61
CA SER A 202 15.66 9.43 -12.64
C SER A 202 16.21 9.05 -11.26
N ALA A 203 15.69 9.62 -10.17
CA ALA A 203 15.94 9.16 -8.80
C ALA A 203 14.62 9.01 -8.03
N PRO A 204 14.56 8.13 -7.00
CA PRO A 204 13.40 8.05 -6.13
C PRO A 204 13.19 9.36 -5.35
N GLY A 205 11.94 9.78 -5.22
CA GLY A 205 11.56 11.00 -4.51
C GLY A 205 10.14 10.98 -3.96
N ARG A 206 9.72 12.13 -3.45
CA ARG A 206 8.39 12.43 -2.89
C ARG A 206 7.82 13.68 -3.53
N LEU A 207 6.52 13.66 -3.81
CA LEU A 207 5.82 14.73 -4.50
C LEU A 207 4.85 15.43 -3.55
N LEU A 208 5.04 16.73 -3.38
CA LEU A 208 4.03 17.64 -2.86
C LEU A 208 3.29 18.26 -4.06
N LEU A 209 1.97 18.16 -4.05
CA LEU A 209 1.09 18.88 -4.96
C LEU A 209 0.42 20.02 -4.19
N GLN A 210 0.42 21.21 -4.77
CA GLN A 210 -0.27 22.39 -4.28
C GLN A 210 -1.21 22.88 -5.38
N TRP A 211 -2.43 23.28 -5.01
CA TRP A 211 -3.44 23.81 -5.91
C TRP A 211 -3.99 25.11 -5.33
N GLY A 212 -4.33 26.06 -6.21
CA GLY A 212 -4.79 27.41 -5.86
C GLY A 212 -3.71 28.48 -6.08
N SER A 213 -4.06 29.75 -5.87
CA SER A 213 -3.15 30.86 -6.15
C SER A 213 -1.97 30.95 -5.18
N ASP A 214 -0.74 31.04 -5.71
CA ASP A 214 0.51 31.24 -4.95
C ASP A 214 0.61 32.61 -4.22
N ALA A 215 -0.32 33.53 -4.47
CA ALA A 215 -0.24 34.90 -3.99
C ALA A 215 -0.66 35.02 -2.51
N ALA A 216 0.34 35.03 -1.63
CA ALA A 216 0.20 35.34 -0.20
C ALA A 216 -0.34 36.76 0.11
N GLU A 217 -0.56 37.62 -0.89
CA GLU A 217 -0.94 39.03 -0.69
C GLU A 217 -2.34 39.25 -0.08
N SER A 218 -3.10 38.18 0.19
CA SER A 218 -4.36 38.27 0.94
C SER A 218 -4.63 37.15 1.95
N GLY A 219 -3.61 36.41 2.40
CA GLY A 219 -3.82 35.32 3.38
C GLY A 219 -4.66 34.15 2.83
N SER A 220 -4.64 33.95 1.50
CA SER A 220 -5.50 33.04 0.75
C SER A 220 -4.81 31.76 0.23
N ALA A 221 -3.52 31.54 0.53
CA ALA A 221 -2.86 30.27 0.21
C ALA A 221 -3.30 29.21 1.24
N ALA A 222 -4.36 28.47 0.93
CA ALA A 222 -4.90 27.42 1.79
C ALA A 222 -4.37 26.04 1.40
N GLY A 223 -4.24 25.15 2.39
CA GLY A 223 -3.76 23.78 2.19
C GLY A 223 -2.71 23.38 3.21
N SER A 224 -2.88 22.20 3.79
CA SER A 224 -1.86 21.54 4.59
C SER A 224 -1.85 20.05 4.31
N THR A 225 -0.67 19.44 4.36
CA THR A 225 -0.53 17.99 4.25
C THR A 225 0.50 17.50 5.26
N MET A 226 0.26 16.32 5.83
CA MET A 226 1.30 15.56 6.50
C MET A 226 2.45 15.25 5.56
N TRP A 227 3.68 15.35 6.06
CA TRP A 227 4.89 15.02 5.34
C TRP A 227 5.63 13.85 5.99
N PRO A 228 5.95 12.79 5.25
CA PRO A 228 6.61 11.62 5.82
C PRO A 228 8.09 11.88 6.09
N ASP A 229 8.61 11.20 7.11
CA ASP A 229 10.02 11.12 7.43
C ASP A 229 10.78 10.32 6.36
N ASP A 230 12.11 10.35 6.40
CA ASP A 230 12.97 9.69 5.41
C ASP A 230 12.82 8.15 5.37
N THR A 231 12.11 7.56 6.33
CA THR A 231 11.76 6.13 6.39
C THR A 231 10.34 5.83 5.90
N GLY A 232 9.62 6.85 5.42
CA GLY A 232 8.24 6.73 4.96
C GLY A 232 7.21 6.64 6.08
N SER A 233 7.62 6.86 7.33
CA SER A 233 6.71 6.99 8.48
C SER A 233 6.29 8.44 8.64
N PHE A 234 5.04 8.68 9.03
CA PHE A 234 4.57 10.02 9.35
C PHE A 234 4.81 10.43 10.82
N VAL A 235 5.31 9.49 11.63
CA VAL A 235 5.86 9.74 12.96
C VAL A 235 7.34 9.39 12.91
N GLY A 236 8.20 10.41 12.96
CA GLY A 236 9.62 10.22 12.65
C GLY A 236 10.50 11.36 13.15
N ARG A 237 11.76 11.33 12.73
CA ARG A 237 12.80 12.24 13.25
C ARG A 237 13.58 12.99 12.18
N ASN A 238 13.70 12.45 10.98
CA ASN A 238 14.45 13.04 9.89
C ASN A 238 13.51 13.26 8.71
N PHE A 239 13.42 14.49 8.23
CA PHE A 239 12.50 14.84 7.16
C PHE A 239 13.24 15.66 6.10
N SER A 240 13.26 15.15 4.87
CA SER A 240 13.67 15.91 3.68
C SER A 240 12.47 16.67 3.10
N LEU A 241 12.50 17.99 3.13
CA LEU A 241 11.34 18.85 2.85
C LEU A 241 11.35 19.45 1.42
N PRO A 242 10.17 19.76 0.86
CA PRO A 242 10.05 20.42 -0.44
C PRO A 242 10.59 21.85 -0.42
N SER A 243 11.04 22.32 -1.59
CA SER A 243 11.47 23.69 -1.79
C SER A 243 10.32 24.70 -1.84
N ALA A 244 9.08 24.24 -1.65
CA ALA A 244 7.87 25.06 -1.60
C ALA A 244 7.89 25.98 -0.37
N SER A 245 7.77 27.29 -0.56
CA SER A 245 7.66 28.24 0.55
C SER A 245 6.32 28.08 1.27
N GLY A 246 6.32 28.28 2.58
CA GLY A 246 5.12 28.12 3.41
C GLY A 246 5.47 28.15 4.89
N SER A 247 4.84 27.30 5.69
CA SER A 247 5.21 27.04 7.08
C SER A 247 5.23 25.55 7.40
N LEU A 248 5.96 25.18 8.44
CA LEU A 248 5.99 23.83 8.99
C LEU A 248 5.28 23.83 10.34
N LEU A 249 4.42 22.84 10.54
CA LEU A 249 3.80 22.54 11.82
C LEU A 249 4.36 21.23 12.35
N LEU A 250 5.13 21.31 13.43
CA LEU A 250 5.67 20.17 14.14
C LEU A 250 4.76 19.87 15.33
N GLU A 251 4.24 18.64 15.39
CA GLU A 251 3.41 18.18 16.50
C GLU A 251 4.17 17.14 17.33
N ASN A 252 4.28 17.41 18.62
CA ASN A 252 4.90 16.51 19.58
C ASN A 252 3.82 15.94 20.50
N SER A 253 3.49 14.68 20.30
CA SER A 253 2.53 13.96 21.12
C SER A 253 3.16 13.36 22.40
N ALA A 254 4.48 13.41 22.55
CA ALA A 254 5.19 12.89 23.71
C ALA A 254 4.98 13.77 24.94
N THR A 255 5.12 13.17 26.13
CA THR A 255 5.03 13.88 27.42
C THR A 255 6.30 14.67 27.77
N GLN A 256 7.33 14.61 26.92
CA GLN A 256 8.57 15.36 27.06
C GLN A 256 8.76 16.28 25.85
N PRO A 257 9.33 17.49 26.04
CA PRO A 257 9.63 18.37 24.92
C PRO A 257 10.72 17.75 24.03
N VAL A 258 10.68 18.07 22.74
CA VAL A 258 11.68 17.64 21.77
C VAL A 258 12.32 18.85 21.11
N THR A 259 13.62 18.76 20.84
CA THR A 259 14.35 19.77 20.09
C THR A 259 14.40 19.42 18.62
N ALA A 260 14.02 20.36 17.74
CA ALA A 260 14.13 20.29 16.29
C ALA A 260 15.28 21.19 15.80
N SER A 261 16.15 20.67 14.95
CA SER A 261 17.17 21.41 14.21
C SER A 261 16.62 21.78 12.84
N ILE A 262 16.45 23.09 12.61
CA ILE A 262 15.88 23.65 11.38
C ILE A 262 16.87 24.70 10.87
N HIS A 263 17.44 24.48 9.68
CA HIS A 263 18.51 25.33 9.12
C HIS A 263 19.70 25.56 10.07
N GLY A 264 20.02 24.59 10.93
CA GLY A 264 21.10 24.69 11.92
C GLY A 264 20.74 25.48 13.18
N LEU A 265 19.50 25.97 13.31
CA LEU A 265 18.96 26.55 14.53
C LEU A 265 18.14 25.52 15.31
N PHE A 266 18.28 25.52 16.62
CA PHE A 266 17.56 24.60 17.50
C PHE A 266 16.31 25.28 18.06
N GLN A 267 15.15 24.68 17.81
CA GLN A 267 13.86 25.11 18.36
C GLN A 267 13.25 24.01 19.22
N MET A 268 12.53 24.38 20.27
CA MET A 268 11.88 23.44 21.17
C MET A 268 10.42 23.28 20.78
N VAL A 269 9.99 22.04 20.55
CA VAL A 269 8.58 21.67 20.44
C VAL A 269 8.10 21.23 21.83
N PRO A 270 7.10 21.90 22.43
CA PRO A 270 6.59 21.57 23.76
C PRO A 270 6.10 20.13 23.87
N ALA A 271 6.05 19.59 25.10
CA ALA A 271 5.39 18.31 25.36
C ALA A 271 3.88 18.42 25.08
N GLN A 272 3.31 17.42 24.40
CA GLN A 272 1.88 17.40 24.01
C GLN A 272 1.43 18.72 23.38
N GLY A 273 2.27 19.28 22.52
CA GLY A 273 2.08 20.60 21.95
C GLY A 273 2.64 20.69 20.54
N GLN A 274 2.58 21.89 20.00
CA GLN A 274 2.94 22.15 18.62
C GLN A 274 3.91 23.31 18.50
N LEU A 275 4.69 23.31 17.44
CA LEU A 275 5.56 24.41 17.04
C LEU A 275 5.33 24.69 15.56
N ARG A 276 5.00 25.94 15.25
CA ARG A 276 4.93 26.43 13.87
C ARG A 276 6.17 27.23 13.55
N VAL A 277 6.74 27.00 12.37
CA VAL A 277 7.97 27.64 11.91
C VAL A 277 7.80 28.09 10.47
N ASP A 278 8.16 29.33 10.18
CA ASP A 278 8.18 29.84 8.81
C ASP A 278 9.20 29.06 7.96
N TRP A 279 8.76 28.62 6.78
CA TRP A 279 9.58 27.90 5.81
C TRP A 279 9.74 28.75 4.56
N THR A 280 10.61 29.75 4.66
CA THR A 280 10.87 30.69 3.58
C THR A 280 11.90 30.10 2.61
N GLY A 281 11.42 29.31 1.65
CA GLY A 281 12.10 28.95 0.40
C GLY A 281 13.52 28.39 0.51
N GLY A 282 13.65 27.08 0.34
CA GLY A 282 14.94 26.41 0.20
C GLY A 282 14.78 24.91 0.37
N SER A 283 15.52 24.12 -0.40
CA SER A 283 15.56 22.69 -0.16
C SER A 283 16.37 22.40 1.10
N GLY A 284 15.85 21.58 2.01
CA GLY A 284 16.56 21.24 3.24
C GLY A 284 15.92 20.09 3.97
N GLY A 285 16.48 19.77 5.13
CA GLY A 285 15.89 18.81 6.05
C GLY A 285 15.80 19.34 7.46
N ILE A 286 14.93 18.73 8.23
CA ILE A 286 14.83 18.92 9.68
C ILE A 286 15.17 17.61 10.38
N THR A 287 15.90 17.73 11.49
CA THR A 287 16.22 16.60 12.37
C THR A 287 15.72 16.89 13.76
N VAL A 288 15.00 15.95 14.35
CA VAL A 288 14.37 16.09 15.65
C VAL A 288 14.92 15.05 16.63
N SER A 289 15.11 15.48 17.87
CA SER A 289 15.66 14.63 18.96
C SER A 289 14.71 13.52 19.43
N GLY A 290 13.41 13.62 19.13
CA GLY A 290 12.41 12.58 19.39
C GLY A 290 11.35 12.56 18.28
N PRO A 291 10.52 11.49 18.20
CA PRO A 291 9.53 11.35 17.14
C PRO A 291 8.47 12.46 17.17
N VAL A 292 8.22 13.07 16.03
CA VAL A 292 7.18 14.08 15.81
C VAL A 292 6.41 13.79 14.53
N GLN A 293 5.24 14.41 14.40
CA GLN A 293 4.54 14.54 13.13
C GLN A 293 4.86 15.91 12.54
N VAL A 294 5.03 15.96 11.22
CA VAL A 294 5.35 17.19 10.49
C VAL A 294 4.28 17.41 9.43
N HIS A 295 3.75 18.62 9.39
CA HIS A 295 2.86 19.07 8.33
C HIS A 295 3.51 20.24 7.61
N TRP A 296 3.39 20.24 6.29
CA TRP A 296 3.69 21.39 5.46
C TRP A 296 2.40 22.16 5.21
N LEU A 297 2.45 23.48 5.32
CA LEU A 297 1.33 24.39 5.10
C LEU A 297 1.72 25.41 4.02
N ALA A 298 0.78 25.70 3.11
CA ALA A 298 0.99 26.64 2.02
C ALA A 298 1.13 28.11 2.49
N ASP A 299 0.61 28.44 3.68
CA ASP A 299 0.66 29.80 4.21
C ASP A 299 1.96 30.10 4.97
N ALA A 300 2.58 31.23 4.61
CA ALA A 300 3.82 31.71 5.21
C ALA A 300 3.61 32.79 6.29
N THR A 301 2.36 33.16 6.60
CA THR A 301 2.05 34.25 7.52
C THR A 301 1.53 33.71 8.86
N GLY A 302 2.19 34.09 9.95
CA GLY A 302 1.77 33.88 11.35
C GLY A 302 0.50 34.64 11.75
N ALA A 303 -0.55 34.58 10.92
CA ALA A 303 -1.91 34.82 11.41
C ALA A 303 -2.23 33.73 12.43
N ASP A 304 -2.98 34.08 13.48
CA ASP A 304 -3.27 33.20 14.63
C ASP A 304 -3.96 31.86 14.24
N ALA A 305 -4.32 31.65 12.97
CA ALA A 305 -4.91 30.43 12.43
C ALA A 305 -3.88 29.30 12.19
N TRP A 306 -3.88 28.27 13.03
CA TRP A 306 -3.22 26.98 12.84
C TRP A 306 -4.04 26.13 11.87
N ARG A 307 -3.60 25.97 10.61
CA ARG A 307 -4.28 25.22 9.53
C ARG A 307 -5.60 25.89 9.05
N PRO A 308 -5.50 27.06 8.37
CA PRO A 308 -6.68 27.87 7.97
C PRO A 308 -7.62 27.18 6.97
N GLY A 309 -7.14 26.16 6.25
CA GLY A 309 -7.92 25.32 5.35
C GLY A 309 -7.17 24.02 5.07
N SER A 310 -7.76 22.86 5.39
CA SER A 310 -7.18 21.56 5.09
C SER A 310 -8.20 20.46 4.88
N LEU A 311 -7.79 19.48 4.08
CA LEU A 311 -8.39 18.16 4.01
C LEU A 311 -7.23 17.18 4.03
N ASP A 312 -7.03 16.46 5.13
CA ASP A 312 -5.85 15.63 5.32
C ASP A 312 -6.20 14.30 6.00
N LEU A 313 -5.46 13.26 5.65
CA LEU A 313 -5.54 11.95 6.28
C LEU A 313 -4.59 11.92 7.48
N VAL A 314 -5.15 11.99 8.68
CA VAL A 314 -4.40 11.98 9.94
C VAL A 314 -3.79 10.60 10.14
N ARG A 315 -2.46 10.57 10.14
CA ARG A 315 -1.69 9.34 10.27
C ARG A 315 -1.71 8.89 11.73
N ALA A 316 -1.91 7.59 11.93
CA ALA A 316 -1.99 7.02 13.26
C ALA A 316 -0.66 7.17 13.99
N HIS A 317 -0.74 7.52 15.26
CA HIS A 317 0.40 7.83 16.10
C HIS A 317 1.21 6.57 16.46
N ASP A 318 0.51 5.45 16.66
CA ASP A 318 1.02 4.16 17.08
C ASP A 318 1.69 3.36 15.96
N THR A 319 1.23 3.53 14.71
CA THR A 319 1.81 2.85 13.53
C THR A 319 2.67 3.79 12.68
N GLY A 320 2.44 5.10 12.77
CA GLY A 320 3.03 6.11 11.87
C GLY A 320 2.50 6.03 10.44
N GLN A 321 1.36 5.38 10.21
CA GLN A 321 0.81 5.06 8.88
C GLN A 321 -0.65 5.51 8.72
N ALA A 322 -1.30 5.13 7.62
CA ALA A 322 -2.66 5.59 7.26
C ALA A 322 -3.75 5.19 8.26
N SER A 323 -3.58 4.08 8.96
CA SER A 323 -4.51 3.58 9.97
C SER A 323 -3.76 3.05 11.20
N GLY A 324 -4.47 2.90 12.30
CA GLY A 324 -3.95 2.37 13.55
C GLY A 324 -5.03 2.40 14.63
N LEU A 325 -4.62 2.21 15.88
CA LEU A 325 -5.51 2.21 17.05
C LEU A 325 -5.59 3.59 17.71
N GLU A 326 -4.62 4.47 17.45
CA GLU A 326 -4.57 5.80 18.07
C GLU A 326 -4.21 6.88 17.05
N HIS A 327 -5.04 7.93 16.95
CA HIS A 327 -4.75 9.15 16.20
C HIS A 327 -4.73 10.35 17.14
N ARG A 328 -3.79 11.25 16.89
CA ARG A 328 -3.62 12.49 17.64
C ARG A 328 -3.47 13.62 16.64
N ILE A 329 -4.21 14.70 16.84
CA ILE A 329 -4.11 15.92 16.05
C ILE A 329 -4.40 17.11 16.95
N GLY A 330 -3.56 18.14 16.94
CA GLY A 330 -3.94 19.37 17.63
C GLY A 330 -5.02 20.11 16.86
N VAL A 331 -5.97 20.69 17.61
CA VAL A 331 -7.15 21.33 17.05
C VAL A 331 -6.72 22.44 16.08
N PRO A 332 -7.10 22.36 14.79
CA PRO A 332 -6.93 23.46 13.86
C PRO A 332 -7.56 24.74 14.40
N ASP A 333 -6.89 25.88 14.29
CA ASP A 333 -7.54 27.18 14.45
C ASP A 333 -7.94 27.65 13.05
N SER A 334 -9.23 27.52 12.75
CA SER A 334 -9.82 27.87 11.46
C SER A 334 -11.10 28.66 11.68
N ASN A 335 -11.41 29.58 10.75
CA ASN A 335 -12.63 30.40 10.80
C ASN A 335 -13.93 29.60 10.49
N GLY A 336 -13.84 28.28 10.33
CA GLY A 336 -14.93 27.38 9.95
C GLY A 336 -15.06 26.17 10.87
N ASP A 337 -16.03 25.32 10.56
CA ASP A 337 -16.23 24.06 11.25
C ASP A 337 -15.05 23.10 11.01
N ILE A 338 -14.77 22.27 12.01
CA ILE A 338 -13.75 21.21 11.94
C ILE A 338 -14.48 19.89 12.08
N ASP A 339 -14.45 19.11 11.01
CA ASP A 339 -15.13 17.83 10.92
C ASP A 339 -14.10 16.69 10.92
N LEU A 340 -14.34 15.71 11.80
CA LEU A 340 -13.61 14.45 11.86
C LEU A 340 -14.40 13.42 11.05
N LEU A 341 -13.77 12.81 10.05
CA LEU A 341 -14.40 11.81 9.19
C LEU A 341 -13.71 10.47 9.43
N LEU A 342 -14.42 9.55 10.08
CA LEU A 342 -13.90 8.27 10.51
C LEU A 342 -14.33 7.17 9.54
N GLN A 343 -13.35 6.48 8.98
CA GLN A 343 -13.55 5.35 8.08
C GLN A 343 -12.98 4.07 8.70
N PRO A 344 -13.71 2.95 8.70
CA PRO A 344 -13.21 1.68 9.20
C PRO A 344 -12.04 1.17 8.33
N ALA A 345 -10.99 0.65 8.96
CA ALA A 345 -9.91 -0.07 8.28
C ALA A 345 -9.92 -1.57 8.61
N ALA A 346 -11.07 -2.08 9.06
CA ALA A 346 -11.34 -3.45 9.49
C ALA A 346 -12.85 -3.72 9.43
N PRO A 347 -13.32 -4.99 9.52
CA PRO A 347 -14.74 -5.31 9.41
C PRO A 347 -15.62 -4.53 10.39
N GLN A 348 -15.16 -4.40 11.63
CA GLN A 348 -15.84 -3.65 12.67
C GLN A 348 -14.83 -3.15 13.69
N THR A 349 -15.00 -1.91 14.16
CA THR A 349 -14.20 -1.34 15.26
C THR A 349 -15.01 -0.31 16.04
N ARG A 350 -14.68 -0.13 17.31
CA ARG A 350 -15.33 0.88 18.17
C ARG A 350 -14.29 1.92 18.55
N VAL A 351 -14.63 3.20 18.38
CA VAL A 351 -13.70 4.30 18.52
C VAL A 351 -14.23 5.31 19.52
N ARG A 352 -13.35 5.83 20.37
CA ARG A 352 -13.64 6.88 21.33
C ARG A 352 -12.98 8.20 20.91
N LEU A 353 -13.78 9.25 20.87
CA LEU A 353 -13.36 10.62 20.62
C LEU A 353 -13.14 11.35 21.96
N LEU A 354 -11.89 11.67 22.25
CA LEU A 354 -11.49 12.42 23.45
C LEU A 354 -11.21 13.88 23.05
N THR A 355 -12.28 14.64 22.88
CA THR A 355 -12.24 16.05 22.49
C THR A 355 -13.55 16.76 22.87
N ASN A 356 -13.61 18.07 22.69
CA ASN A 356 -14.84 18.85 22.82
C ASN A 356 -15.63 18.76 21.51
N LEU A 357 -16.67 17.93 21.48
CA LEU A 357 -17.56 17.75 20.34
C LEU A 357 -18.74 18.73 20.38
N ALA A 358 -19.30 19.02 19.21
CA ALA A 358 -20.51 19.84 19.07
C ALA A 358 -21.73 19.17 19.74
N ALA A 359 -22.78 19.97 20.00
CA ALA A 359 -23.97 19.45 20.65
C ALA A 359 -24.70 18.43 19.76
N GLY A 360 -24.94 17.23 20.29
CA GLY A 360 -25.60 16.13 19.56
C GLY A 360 -24.65 15.08 19.00
N GLU A 361 -23.34 15.33 19.06
CA GLU A 361 -22.31 14.39 18.62
C GLU A 361 -22.06 13.27 19.64
N GLU A 362 -21.76 12.07 19.14
CA GLU A 362 -21.41 10.92 19.96
C GLU A 362 -19.88 10.82 20.14
N SER A 363 -19.45 10.58 21.39
CA SER A 363 -18.02 10.40 21.70
C SER A 363 -17.54 8.96 21.63
N ASP A 364 -18.46 8.02 21.39
CA ASP A 364 -18.18 6.58 21.34
C ASP A 364 -18.96 6.00 20.15
N VAL A 365 -18.23 5.66 19.10
CA VAL A 365 -18.76 5.41 17.77
C VAL A 365 -18.45 3.97 17.37
N LEU A 366 -19.45 3.27 16.86
CA LEU A 366 -19.26 1.97 16.23
C LEU A 366 -19.12 2.13 14.72
N LEU A 367 -17.99 1.70 14.17
CA LEU A 367 -17.70 1.73 12.75
C LEU A 367 -17.82 0.31 12.20
N ASN A 368 -18.50 0.17 11.07
CA ASN A 368 -18.63 -1.08 10.32
C ASN A 368 -18.15 -0.84 8.89
N HIS A 369 -17.35 -1.73 8.34
CA HIS A 369 -16.85 -1.66 6.97
C HIS A 369 -17.95 -1.50 5.93
N THR A 370 -19.14 -2.06 6.12
CA THR A 370 -20.26 -1.87 5.19
C THR A 370 -21.10 -0.62 5.48
N GLY A 371 -20.82 0.08 6.58
CA GLY A 371 -21.50 1.33 6.96
C GLY A 371 -20.85 2.55 6.30
N ALA A 372 -21.58 3.67 6.32
CA ALA A 372 -21.09 4.96 5.85
C ALA A 372 -19.97 5.52 6.74
N THR A 373 -19.18 6.44 6.19
CA THR A 373 -18.23 7.26 6.95
C THR A 373 -18.96 7.96 8.09
N HIS A 374 -18.40 7.87 9.30
CA HIS A 374 -18.96 8.61 10.44
C HIS A 374 -18.33 10.00 10.48
N SER A 375 -19.17 11.04 10.49
CA SER A 375 -18.74 12.42 10.65
C SER A 375 -19.02 12.89 12.07
N SER A 376 -18.06 13.56 12.71
CA SER A 376 -18.25 14.23 13.99
C SER A 376 -17.66 15.63 13.97
N ARG A 377 -18.45 16.62 14.39
CA ARG A 377 -18.01 18.02 14.44
C ARG A 377 -17.40 18.39 15.78
N LEU A 378 -16.30 19.14 15.76
CA LEU A 378 -15.75 19.76 16.96
C LEU A 378 -16.60 20.95 17.43
N ALA A 379 -16.67 21.18 18.74
CA ALA A 379 -17.35 22.34 19.30
C ALA A 379 -16.68 23.66 18.88
N ALA A 380 -17.47 24.71 18.71
CA ALA A 380 -16.95 26.07 18.52
C ALA A 380 -16.04 26.47 19.69
N GLY A 381 -14.78 26.81 19.41
CA GLY A 381 -13.77 27.13 20.42
C GLY A 381 -13.09 25.90 21.07
N ALA A 382 -13.21 24.71 20.47
CA ALA A 382 -12.35 23.59 20.81
C ALA A 382 -10.87 24.01 20.72
N SER A 383 -10.06 23.54 21.66
CA SER A 383 -8.63 23.83 21.70
C SER A 383 -7.87 22.66 22.32
N GLY A 384 -6.56 22.61 22.08
CA GLY A 384 -5.70 21.55 22.60
C GLY A 384 -5.55 20.38 21.63
N LEU A 385 -5.49 19.17 22.15
CA LEU A 385 -5.19 17.95 21.40
C LEU A 385 -6.45 17.08 21.28
N VAL A 386 -6.88 16.81 20.05
CA VAL A 386 -7.87 15.77 19.75
C VAL A 386 -7.18 14.42 19.83
N ARG A 387 -7.76 13.48 20.59
CA ARG A 387 -7.35 12.07 20.56
C ARG A 387 -8.51 11.20 20.13
N ILE A 388 -8.19 10.25 19.27
CA ILE A 388 -9.12 9.28 18.72
C ILE A 388 -8.48 7.93 19.00
N GLU A 389 -9.11 7.13 19.84
CA GLU A 389 -8.53 5.89 20.35
C GLU A 389 -9.54 4.76 20.16
N VAL A 390 -9.09 3.58 19.73
CA VAL A 390 -9.93 2.38 19.69
C VAL A 390 -10.33 2.02 21.12
N ASN A 391 -11.64 1.82 21.32
CA ASN A 391 -12.23 1.54 22.60
C ASN A 391 -12.07 0.05 22.94
N ASN A 392 -11.03 -0.27 23.70
CA ASN A 392 -10.77 -1.64 24.14
C ASN A 392 -11.92 -2.12 25.03
N SER A 393 -12.69 -3.05 24.47
CA SER A 393 -13.80 -3.70 25.16
C SER A 393 -13.79 -5.18 24.81
N ASP A 394 -14.11 -6.05 25.77
CA ASP A 394 -14.17 -7.50 25.53
C ASP A 394 -15.19 -7.93 24.46
N ALA A 395 -16.02 -7.00 23.97
CA ALA A 395 -17.05 -7.25 22.97
C ALA A 395 -16.54 -7.25 21.51
N PHE A 396 -15.44 -6.54 21.22
CA PHE A 396 -14.91 -6.37 19.86
C PHE A 396 -13.37 -6.38 19.87
N PRO A 397 -12.72 -6.98 18.86
CA PRO A 397 -11.26 -6.89 18.75
C PRO A 397 -10.80 -5.46 18.49
N ASP A 398 -9.64 -5.10 19.04
CA ASP A 398 -9.01 -3.80 18.82
C ASP A 398 -8.53 -3.71 17.37
N MET A 399 -9.29 -2.99 16.54
CA MET A 399 -9.13 -2.99 15.09
C MET A 399 -8.92 -1.58 14.53
N PRO A 400 -8.11 -1.43 13.47
CA PRO A 400 -7.65 -0.11 13.02
C PRO A 400 -8.74 0.73 12.35
N VAL A 401 -8.54 2.04 12.42
CA VAL A 401 -9.41 3.07 11.81
C VAL A 401 -8.58 4.04 10.96
N ARG A 402 -9.19 4.69 9.97
CA ARG A 402 -8.65 5.85 9.25
C ARG A 402 -9.41 7.11 9.65
N VAL A 403 -8.70 8.21 9.80
CA VAL A 403 -9.29 9.50 10.19
C VAL A 403 -8.89 10.55 9.18
N TYR A 404 -9.86 11.10 8.46
CA TYR A 404 -9.69 12.34 7.72
C TYR A 404 -10.14 13.50 8.60
N VAL A 405 -9.45 14.63 8.47
CA VAL A 405 -9.84 15.88 9.11
C VAL A 405 -10.04 16.91 8.03
N SER A 406 -11.17 17.59 8.09
CA SER A 406 -11.41 18.78 7.30
C SER A 406 -11.51 20.01 8.21
N SER A 407 -10.76 21.06 7.86
CA SER A 407 -10.80 22.36 8.53
C SER A 407 -10.97 23.46 7.50
N GLY A 408 -11.79 24.46 7.78
CA GLY A 408 -12.01 25.58 6.87
C GLY A 408 -12.74 25.20 5.57
N SER A 409 -12.63 26.07 4.56
CA SER A 409 -13.31 25.92 3.26
C SER A 409 -12.54 25.09 2.24
N ASP A 410 -11.23 25.00 2.40
CA ASP A 410 -10.27 24.60 1.37
C ASP A 410 -9.53 23.32 1.77
N GLY A 411 -9.14 22.51 0.78
CA GLY A 411 -8.38 21.29 1.05
C GLY A 411 -8.23 20.40 -0.18
N LEU A 412 -7.19 19.58 -0.18
CA LEU A 412 -6.88 18.61 -1.23
C LEU A 412 -6.24 17.40 -0.56
N THR A 413 -6.69 16.19 -0.90
CA THR A 413 -6.05 14.96 -0.44
C THR A 413 -6.11 13.85 -1.47
N GLU A 414 -5.19 12.89 -1.34
CA GLU A 414 -5.22 11.64 -2.06
C GLU A 414 -6.10 10.64 -1.30
N VAL A 415 -7.10 10.08 -1.97
CA VAL A 415 -7.89 8.96 -1.44
C VAL A 415 -7.32 7.66 -1.97
N ARG A 416 -7.06 6.71 -1.08
CA ARG A 416 -6.47 5.41 -1.42
C ARG A 416 -7.51 4.32 -1.45
N SER A 417 -7.13 3.18 -2.03
CA SER A 417 -7.94 1.96 -1.95
C SER A 417 -8.21 1.60 -0.49
N ASP A 418 -9.44 1.21 -0.20
CA ASP A 418 -9.88 0.84 1.15
C ASP A 418 -9.16 -0.42 1.67
N GLY A 419 -8.65 -1.25 0.77
CA GLY A 419 -7.77 -2.37 1.09
C GLY A 419 -6.31 -2.00 1.38
N GLU A 420 -5.90 -0.74 1.19
CA GLU A 420 -4.50 -0.30 1.35
C GLU A 420 -4.23 0.29 2.74
N GLY A 421 -3.13 -0.11 3.38
CA GLY A 421 -2.63 0.51 4.59
C GLY A 421 -3.50 0.23 5.81
N ARG A 422 -4.01 -1.02 5.94
CA ARG A 422 -4.69 -1.52 7.15
C ARG A 422 -3.63 -2.00 8.14
N CYS A 423 -3.32 -1.19 9.15
CA CYS A 423 -2.15 -1.36 10.01
C CYS A 423 -2.54 -1.74 11.43
N LEU A 424 -1.98 -2.83 11.93
CA LEU A 424 -2.13 -3.29 13.30
C LEU A 424 -0.94 -2.85 14.13
N TYR A 425 -1.19 -2.22 15.27
CA TYR A 425 -0.17 -1.99 16.29
C TYR A 425 0.05 -3.27 17.10
N LEU A 426 1.32 -3.64 17.32
CA LEU A 426 1.70 -4.84 18.06
C LEU A 426 2.59 -4.49 19.27
N GLY A 427 3.65 -3.71 19.07
CA GLY A 427 4.58 -3.32 20.14
C GLY A 427 5.25 -4.50 20.84
N ILE A 428 5.64 -5.54 20.10
CA ILE A 428 6.14 -6.80 20.67
C ILE A 428 7.57 -7.12 20.23
N ARG A 429 8.29 -7.83 21.11
CA ARG A 429 9.57 -8.49 20.79
C ARG A 429 9.46 -9.97 21.12
N ALA A 430 9.36 -10.80 20.09
CA ALA A 430 9.21 -12.25 20.22
C ALA A 430 10.13 -13.01 19.27
N SER A 431 10.73 -14.11 19.74
CA SER A 431 11.56 -14.99 18.91
C SER A 431 10.78 -16.11 18.21
N GLY A 432 9.56 -16.39 18.68
CA GLY A 432 8.64 -17.41 18.18
C GLY A 432 7.59 -16.86 17.22
N TRP A 433 6.61 -17.70 16.89
CA TRP A 433 5.44 -17.30 16.13
C TRP A 433 4.51 -16.42 16.97
N VAL A 434 4.00 -15.38 16.34
CA VAL A 434 3.01 -14.46 16.89
C VAL A 434 1.74 -14.61 16.08
N VAL A 435 0.61 -14.81 16.76
CA VAL A 435 -0.73 -14.82 16.14
C VAL A 435 -1.27 -13.40 16.14
N VAL A 436 -1.87 -12.98 15.04
CA VAL A 436 -2.58 -11.71 14.89
C VAL A 436 -3.91 -11.93 14.21
N ASP A 437 -4.91 -11.14 14.61
CA ASP A 437 -6.18 -11.08 13.93
C ASP A 437 -6.05 -10.12 12.74
N LEU A 438 -6.37 -10.60 11.54
CA LEU A 438 -6.31 -9.84 10.31
C LEU A 438 -7.42 -8.78 10.28
N PRO A 439 -7.18 -7.59 9.71
CA PRO A 439 -8.20 -6.56 9.56
C PRO A 439 -9.14 -6.84 8.38
N TRP A 440 -9.60 -8.08 8.23
CA TRP A 440 -10.55 -8.58 7.22
C TRP A 440 -11.53 -9.57 7.83
N SER A 441 -12.64 -9.80 7.15
CA SER A 441 -13.67 -10.71 7.65
C SER A 441 -13.23 -12.17 7.47
N ASP A 442 -13.55 -13.05 8.41
CA ASP A 442 -13.42 -14.50 8.21
C ASP A 442 -14.39 -14.97 7.10
N VAL A 443 -13.83 -15.54 6.03
CA VAL A 443 -14.58 -16.08 4.90
C VAL A 443 -14.37 -17.59 4.72
N SER A 444 -13.71 -18.26 5.67
CA SER A 444 -13.36 -19.68 5.63
C SER A 444 -14.56 -20.62 5.49
N LYS A 445 -15.76 -20.15 5.87
CA LYS A 445 -17.02 -20.89 5.81
C LYS A 445 -17.92 -20.52 4.62
N LEU A 446 -17.49 -19.57 3.79
CA LEU A 446 -18.26 -19.19 2.60
C LEU A 446 -18.06 -20.23 1.49
N GLY A 447 -19.11 -20.48 0.71
CA GLY A 447 -18.98 -21.22 -0.54
C GLY A 447 -18.34 -20.37 -1.64
N ASP A 448 -18.00 -20.98 -2.77
CA ASP A 448 -17.27 -20.34 -3.88
C ASP A 448 -17.87 -19.00 -4.34
N GLN A 449 -19.20 -18.90 -4.41
CA GLN A 449 -19.86 -17.65 -4.77
C GLN A 449 -19.62 -16.55 -3.72
N GLY A 450 -19.74 -16.88 -2.44
CA GLY A 450 -19.51 -15.94 -1.35
C GLY A 450 -18.05 -15.49 -1.30
N LEU A 451 -17.10 -16.40 -1.53
CA LEU A 451 -15.68 -16.06 -1.61
C LEU A 451 -15.37 -15.12 -2.78
N ARG A 452 -15.95 -15.38 -3.97
CA ARG A 452 -15.81 -14.49 -5.13
C ARG A 452 -16.40 -13.11 -4.86
N THR A 453 -17.55 -13.04 -4.19
CA THR A 453 -18.13 -11.75 -3.77
C THR A 453 -17.20 -11.04 -2.80
N ALA A 454 -16.66 -11.74 -1.80
CA ALA A 454 -15.77 -11.15 -0.82
C ALA A 454 -14.47 -10.58 -1.42
N TRP A 455 -13.92 -11.26 -2.43
CA TRP A 455 -12.77 -10.76 -3.19
C TRP A 455 -13.11 -9.61 -4.14
N ALA A 456 -14.34 -9.57 -4.66
CA ALA A 456 -14.80 -8.50 -5.53
C ALA A 456 -15.06 -7.20 -4.75
N ASP A 457 -15.76 -7.31 -3.61
CA ASP A 457 -16.14 -6.17 -2.77
C ASP A 457 -15.04 -5.75 -1.77
N GLY A 458 -14.06 -6.60 -1.50
CA GLY A 458 -12.96 -6.28 -0.58
C GLY A 458 -13.20 -6.56 0.89
N THR A 459 -14.28 -7.23 1.23
CA THR A 459 -14.55 -7.69 2.61
C THR A 459 -13.51 -8.70 3.09
N HIS A 460 -12.85 -9.42 2.15
CA HIS A 460 -11.66 -10.23 2.38
C HIS A 460 -10.65 -10.05 1.25
N MET A 461 -9.35 -10.11 1.58
CA MET A 461 -8.28 -9.94 0.61
C MET A 461 -8.15 -11.12 -0.36
N LEU A 462 -7.85 -10.87 -1.63
CA LEU A 462 -7.52 -11.92 -2.61
C LEU A 462 -6.06 -12.36 -2.51
N GLY A 463 -5.21 -11.41 -2.16
CA GLY A 463 -3.79 -11.58 -1.93
C GLY A 463 -3.34 -10.50 -0.98
N PHE A 464 -2.12 -10.60 -0.49
CA PHE A 464 -1.58 -9.60 0.41
C PHE A 464 -0.27 -9.03 -0.13
N ALA A 465 -0.06 -7.75 0.14
CA ALA A 465 1.25 -7.22 0.42
C ALA A 465 1.27 -6.78 1.88
N LEU A 466 2.38 -6.97 2.58
CA LEU A 466 2.51 -6.50 3.96
C LEU A 466 3.87 -5.89 4.23
N LYS A 467 3.91 -4.99 5.20
CA LYS A 467 5.10 -4.29 5.68
C LYS A 467 5.16 -4.45 7.20
N VAL A 468 6.22 -5.09 7.68
CA VAL A 468 6.54 -5.20 9.10
C VAL A 468 7.38 -4.01 9.48
N ARG A 469 6.93 -3.23 10.47
CA ARG A 469 7.61 -2.02 10.93
C ARG A 469 8.09 -2.17 12.38
N GLY A 470 9.14 -1.45 12.71
CA GLY A 470 9.71 -1.43 14.05
C GLY A 470 10.82 -0.39 14.20
N PRO A 471 11.40 -0.30 15.40
CA PRO A 471 12.49 0.63 15.65
C PRO A 471 13.74 0.20 14.86
N LEU A 472 14.31 1.11 14.08
CA LEU A 472 15.60 0.94 13.41
C LEU A 472 16.45 2.20 13.60
N GLY A 473 17.56 2.03 14.34
CA GLY A 473 18.37 3.15 14.79
C GLY A 473 17.53 4.13 15.61
N ASP A 474 17.36 5.33 15.09
CA ASP A 474 16.64 6.43 15.76
C ASP A 474 15.15 6.52 15.36
N SER A 475 14.70 5.83 14.31
CA SER A 475 13.32 5.89 13.81
C SER A 475 12.44 4.82 14.45
N PRO A 476 11.25 5.16 15.00
CA PRO A 476 10.37 4.22 15.72
C PRO A 476 9.57 3.28 14.80
N HIS A 477 9.31 3.68 13.56
CA HIS A 477 8.45 2.95 12.64
C HIS A 477 9.12 2.76 11.28
N SER A 478 10.37 2.29 11.25
CA SER A 478 11.05 1.92 10.01
C SER A 478 10.54 0.58 9.47
N VAL A 479 10.54 0.39 8.15
CA VAL A 479 10.20 -0.91 7.55
C VAL A 479 11.35 -1.88 7.75
N LEU A 480 11.08 -2.96 8.47
CA LEU A 480 12.04 -4.03 8.77
C LEU A 480 12.04 -5.10 7.67
N ALA A 481 10.84 -5.47 7.20
CA ALA A 481 10.65 -6.47 6.18
C ALA A 481 9.33 -6.23 5.42
N SER A 482 9.22 -6.83 4.24
CA SER A 482 7.99 -6.83 3.43
C SER A 482 7.70 -8.21 2.89
N ALA A 483 6.45 -8.50 2.58
CA ALA A 483 6.07 -9.75 1.97
C ALA A 483 4.87 -9.60 1.03
N TRP A 484 4.73 -10.57 0.12
CA TRP A 484 3.68 -10.63 -0.88
C TRP A 484 3.17 -12.06 -1.02
N GLY A 485 1.87 -12.23 -1.18
CA GLY A 485 1.26 -13.55 -1.37
C GLY A 485 0.00 -13.48 -2.21
N VAL A 486 -0.25 -14.55 -2.96
CA VAL A 486 -1.44 -14.72 -3.79
C VAL A 486 -1.92 -16.15 -3.68
N HIS A 487 -3.22 -16.37 -3.82
CA HIS A 487 -3.75 -17.70 -4.07
C HIS A 487 -3.30 -18.18 -5.45
N LEU A 488 -2.77 -19.40 -5.51
CA LEU A 488 -2.43 -20.05 -6.78
C LEU A 488 -3.67 -20.81 -7.28
N PRO A 489 -4.12 -20.58 -8.53
CA PRO A 489 -5.30 -21.24 -9.07
C PRO A 489 -5.09 -22.75 -9.13
N ARG A 490 -6.18 -23.49 -8.98
CA ARG A 490 -6.25 -24.94 -9.16
C ARG A 490 -6.99 -25.23 -10.46
N LEU A 491 -6.37 -26.00 -11.35
CA LEU A 491 -7.02 -26.54 -12.54
C LEU A 491 -7.34 -28.02 -12.26
N ASN A 492 -8.61 -28.40 -12.37
CA ASN A 492 -9.04 -29.78 -12.18
C ASN A 492 -9.51 -30.38 -13.51
N TYR A 493 -9.03 -31.58 -13.79
CA TYR A 493 -9.56 -32.46 -14.82
C TYR A 493 -10.41 -33.54 -14.14
N GLU A 494 -11.70 -33.55 -14.48
CA GLU A 494 -12.63 -34.61 -14.06
C GLU A 494 -12.80 -35.61 -15.20
N PHE A 495 -12.76 -36.89 -14.86
CA PHE A 495 -12.88 -37.98 -15.84
C PHE A 495 -14.05 -38.88 -15.50
N GLU A 496 -14.82 -39.26 -16.52
CA GLU A 496 -15.72 -40.40 -16.40
C GLU A 496 -14.89 -41.68 -16.38
N SER A 497 -14.68 -42.25 -15.18
CA SER A 497 -13.94 -43.50 -14.99
C SER A 497 -14.72 -44.47 -14.10
N SER A 498 -14.23 -45.71 -13.98
CA SER A 498 -14.78 -46.68 -13.02
C SER A 498 -14.63 -46.25 -11.55
N VAL A 499 -13.80 -45.25 -11.28
CA VAL A 499 -13.67 -44.57 -10.00
C VAL A 499 -14.51 -43.29 -10.06
N SER A 500 -15.62 -43.27 -9.33
CA SER A 500 -16.51 -42.10 -9.23
C SER A 500 -15.75 -40.89 -8.69
N GLY A 501 -15.78 -39.78 -9.44
CA GLY A 501 -15.15 -38.52 -9.03
C GLY A 501 -13.63 -38.52 -9.15
N MET A 502 -13.05 -39.28 -10.10
CA MET A 502 -11.61 -39.22 -10.35
C MET A 502 -11.20 -37.82 -10.80
N GLU A 503 -10.28 -37.22 -10.06
CA GLU A 503 -9.73 -35.88 -10.30
C GLU A 503 -8.22 -35.95 -10.48
N ILE A 504 -7.72 -35.24 -11.49
CA ILE A 504 -6.31 -34.84 -11.58
C ILE A 504 -6.28 -33.32 -11.47
N GLY A 505 -5.64 -32.81 -10.44
CA GLY A 505 -5.58 -31.39 -10.13
C GLY A 505 -4.16 -30.85 -10.25
N PHE A 506 -3.99 -29.77 -11.02
CA PHE A 506 -2.79 -28.94 -11.00
C PHE A 506 -3.01 -27.80 -9.99
N ARG A 507 -2.07 -27.59 -9.07
CA ARG A 507 -2.07 -26.40 -8.20
C ARG A 507 -0.63 -25.99 -7.90
N GLY A 508 -0.29 -24.74 -8.20
CA GLY A 508 0.88 -24.07 -7.63
C GLY A 508 2.23 -24.79 -7.74
N GLY A 509 2.46 -25.57 -8.80
CA GLY A 509 3.72 -26.29 -9.02
C GLY A 509 3.70 -27.77 -8.67
N PHE A 510 2.54 -28.35 -8.34
CA PHE A 510 2.38 -29.81 -8.24
C PHE A 510 1.17 -30.30 -9.04
N VAL A 511 1.22 -31.56 -9.46
CA VAL A 511 0.07 -32.32 -9.97
C VAL A 511 -0.31 -33.34 -8.91
N GLY A 512 -1.56 -33.29 -8.45
CA GLY A 512 -2.11 -34.25 -7.50
C GLY A 512 -3.31 -34.99 -8.08
N THR A 513 -3.67 -36.10 -7.45
CA THR A 513 -4.85 -36.87 -7.82
C THR A 513 -5.43 -37.58 -6.60
N ASN A 514 -6.74 -37.81 -6.63
CA ASN A 514 -7.44 -38.62 -5.63
C ASN A 514 -7.45 -40.12 -5.96
N HIS A 515 -6.79 -40.54 -7.04
CA HIS A 515 -6.71 -41.94 -7.43
C HIS A 515 -5.68 -42.70 -6.55
N PRO A 516 -6.04 -43.87 -5.99
CA PRO A 516 -5.20 -44.56 -5.00
C PRO A 516 -3.87 -45.10 -5.55
N GLU A 517 -3.76 -45.27 -6.87
CA GLU A 517 -2.55 -45.83 -7.52
C GLU A 517 -1.59 -44.75 -8.07
N PHE A 518 -2.01 -43.49 -8.11
CA PHE A 518 -1.19 -42.41 -8.66
C PHE A 518 -0.66 -41.52 -7.54
N HIS A 519 0.60 -41.12 -7.65
CA HIS A 519 1.25 -40.24 -6.69
C HIS A 519 1.27 -38.80 -7.20
N ALA A 520 1.17 -37.85 -6.27
CA ALA A 520 1.39 -36.45 -6.61
C ALA A 520 2.87 -36.24 -6.98
N ASP A 521 3.11 -35.35 -7.94
CA ASP A 521 4.45 -35.04 -8.45
C ASP A 521 4.68 -33.53 -8.58
N VAL A 522 5.93 -33.11 -8.44
CA VAL A 522 6.33 -31.69 -8.57
C VAL A 522 6.54 -31.38 -10.05
N ILE A 523 6.12 -30.18 -10.45
CA ILE A 523 6.19 -29.76 -11.83
C ILE A 523 7.56 -29.18 -12.09
N VAL A 524 8.29 -29.88 -12.96
CA VAL A 524 9.58 -29.42 -13.47
C VAL A 524 9.38 -28.08 -14.15
N SER A 525 9.99 -27.04 -13.56
CA SER A 525 9.96 -25.70 -14.13
C SER A 525 10.77 -25.68 -15.44
N PRO A 526 10.37 -24.88 -16.43
CA PRO A 526 11.14 -24.73 -17.65
C PRO A 526 12.52 -24.16 -17.27
N PRO A 527 13.60 -24.60 -17.94
CA PRO A 527 14.94 -24.13 -17.62
C PRO A 527 14.98 -22.60 -17.69
N SER A 528 15.59 -21.99 -16.68
CA SER A 528 15.90 -20.56 -16.66
C SER A 528 16.58 -20.18 -17.98
N ARG A 529 15.89 -19.39 -18.82
CA ARG A 529 16.46 -18.93 -20.08
C ARG A 529 17.18 -17.60 -19.87
N GLU A 530 18.51 -17.64 -19.98
CA GLU A 530 19.32 -16.44 -20.08
C GLU A 530 19.00 -15.64 -21.37
N GLY A 531 18.99 -14.31 -21.26
CA GLY A 531 18.80 -13.38 -22.38
C GLY A 531 18.15 -12.05 -21.96
N PRO A 532 18.30 -10.97 -22.73
CA PRO A 532 17.78 -9.65 -22.37
C PRO A 532 16.24 -9.58 -22.46
N GLY A 533 15.64 -8.81 -21.53
CA GLY A 533 14.21 -8.45 -21.49
C GLY A 533 13.38 -9.22 -20.45
N PRO A 534 12.23 -8.66 -20.00
CA PRO A 534 11.39 -9.28 -18.99
C PRO A 534 10.50 -10.37 -19.63
N ARG A 535 10.99 -11.61 -19.68
CA ARG A 535 10.34 -12.74 -20.35
C ARG A 535 9.32 -13.42 -19.43
N LEU A 536 8.15 -13.76 -20.00
CA LEU A 536 7.15 -14.59 -19.35
C LEU A 536 7.31 -16.03 -19.86
N ALA A 537 7.52 -16.97 -18.95
CA ALA A 537 7.46 -18.41 -19.24
C ALA A 537 6.27 -18.98 -18.49
N VAL A 538 5.43 -19.74 -19.20
CA VAL A 538 4.22 -20.35 -18.65
C VAL A 538 4.31 -21.84 -18.88
N THR A 539 4.05 -22.62 -17.85
CA THR A 539 3.94 -24.08 -17.95
C THR A 539 2.49 -24.44 -17.73
N MET A 540 1.85 -25.05 -18.74
CA MET A 540 0.54 -25.65 -18.58
C MET A 540 0.65 -27.16 -18.66
N GLN A 541 0.07 -27.83 -17.67
CA GLN A 541 -0.09 -29.27 -17.69
C GLN A 541 -1.36 -29.60 -18.47
N MET A 542 -1.21 -30.46 -19.47
CA MET A 542 -2.32 -30.98 -20.26
C MET A 542 -2.46 -32.47 -19.99
N THR A 543 -3.69 -32.92 -19.76
CA THR A 543 -3.99 -34.35 -19.74
C THR A 543 -4.62 -34.72 -21.07
N MET A 544 -4.00 -35.64 -21.80
CA MET A 544 -4.53 -36.16 -23.06
C MET A 544 -4.95 -37.63 -22.89
N PRO A 545 -6.09 -38.05 -23.45
CA PRO A 545 -6.45 -39.46 -23.50
C PRO A 545 -5.41 -40.29 -24.26
N THR A 546 -5.13 -41.51 -23.79
CA THR A 546 -4.23 -42.45 -24.46
C THR A 546 -4.93 -43.15 -25.63
N ALA A 547 -4.18 -43.90 -26.44
CA ALA A 547 -4.70 -44.61 -27.62
C ALA A 547 -5.82 -45.64 -27.31
N ASP A 548 -5.98 -46.03 -26.05
CA ASP A 548 -7.04 -46.93 -25.57
C ASP A 548 -8.33 -46.19 -25.17
N SER A 549 -8.35 -44.85 -25.25
CA SER A 549 -9.56 -44.06 -25.03
C SER A 549 -10.52 -44.20 -26.23
N ALA A 550 -11.82 -44.15 -25.96
CA ALA A 550 -12.88 -44.25 -26.98
C ALA A 550 -12.77 -43.18 -28.09
N LEU A 551 -12.10 -42.06 -27.80
CA LEU A 551 -11.75 -41.00 -28.74
C LEU A 551 -10.27 -41.17 -29.11
N GLY A 552 -9.99 -41.90 -30.20
CA GLY A 552 -8.63 -42.00 -30.75
C GLY A 552 -8.16 -40.63 -31.23
N SER A 553 -6.99 -40.17 -30.73
CA SER A 553 -6.30 -38.91 -31.06
C SER A 553 -7.18 -37.66 -31.23
N SER A 554 -7.13 -36.74 -30.26
CA SER A 554 -7.79 -35.43 -30.37
C SER A 554 -6.78 -34.31 -30.63
N GLU A 555 -7.12 -33.36 -31.48
CA GLU A 555 -6.42 -32.07 -31.57
C GLU A 555 -6.95 -31.15 -30.46
N VAL A 556 -6.06 -30.37 -29.83
CA VAL A 556 -6.44 -29.43 -28.76
C VAL A 556 -5.93 -28.05 -29.15
N GLU A 557 -6.85 -27.11 -29.33
CA GLU A 557 -6.54 -25.70 -29.51
C GLU A 557 -6.39 -25.04 -28.15
N LEU A 558 -5.28 -24.33 -27.96
CA LEU A 558 -4.94 -23.60 -26.75
C LEU A 558 -4.79 -22.13 -27.08
N GLU A 559 -5.62 -21.29 -26.47
CA GLU A 559 -5.44 -19.84 -26.51
C GLU A 559 -4.94 -19.37 -25.15
N PHE A 560 -3.94 -18.49 -25.18
CA PHE A 560 -3.44 -17.80 -24.00
C PHE A 560 -3.60 -16.30 -24.20
N THR A 561 -4.22 -15.65 -23.23
CA THR A 561 -4.34 -14.20 -23.17
C THR A 561 -3.60 -13.70 -21.93
N LEU A 562 -2.62 -12.81 -22.11
CA LEU A 562 -2.04 -12.04 -21.02
C LEU A 562 -3.01 -10.91 -20.68
N ASP A 563 -3.76 -11.07 -19.60
CA ASP A 563 -4.78 -10.10 -19.20
C ASP A 563 -4.14 -8.88 -18.54
N ARG A 564 -3.14 -9.12 -17.70
CA ARG A 564 -2.49 -8.08 -16.88
C ARG A 564 -1.08 -8.49 -16.48
N ARG A 565 -0.23 -7.49 -16.31
CA ARG A 565 1.08 -7.64 -15.66
C ARG A 565 1.30 -6.49 -14.70
N ASP A 566 1.60 -6.83 -13.45
CA ASP A 566 1.87 -5.87 -12.39
C ASP A 566 3.30 -6.03 -11.89
N GLN A 567 4.00 -4.90 -11.72
CA GLN A 567 5.22 -4.89 -10.93
C GLN A 567 4.88 -4.59 -9.48
N LEU A 568 5.15 -5.57 -8.61
CA LEU A 568 4.82 -5.46 -7.19
C LEU A 568 5.91 -4.75 -6.40
N THR A 569 7.19 -5.01 -6.73
CA THR A 569 8.32 -4.35 -6.08
C THR A 569 9.59 -4.43 -6.91
N SER A 570 10.49 -3.48 -6.64
CA SER A 570 11.89 -3.48 -7.05
C SER A 570 12.71 -2.91 -5.91
N THR A 571 13.33 -3.76 -5.11
CA THR A 571 14.03 -3.35 -3.89
C THR A 571 15.34 -4.12 -3.70
N LYS A 572 16.12 -3.67 -2.72
CA LYS A 572 17.28 -4.41 -2.22
C LYS A 572 16.92 -5.06 -0.89
N ALA A 573 17.34 -6.30 -0.68
CA ALA A 573 17.03 -7.06 0.53
C ALA A 573 18.24 -7.88 0.98
N TRP A 574 18.33 -8.12 2.29
CA TRP A 574 19.37 -8.95 2.91
C TRP A 574 19.00 -10.43 2.91
N GLU A 575 17.72 -10.74 3.02
CA GLU A 575 17.20 -12.11 2.94
C GLU A 575 15.95 -12.09 2.07
N ILE A 576 15.85 -13.02 1.11
CA ILE A 576 14.63 -13.28 0.36
C ILE A 576 14.17 -14.70 0.67
N ARG A 577 12.89 -14.87 0.99
CA ARG A 577 12.26 -16.18 1.15
C ARG A 577 11.12 -16.35 0.17
N ARG A 578 10.84 -17.60 -0.15
CA ARG A 578 9.56 -18.02 -0.71
C ARG A 578 9.03 -19.19 0.08
N GLY A 579 7.72 -19.20 0.30
CA GLY A 579 7.04 -20.27 1.01
C GLY A 579 5.75 -20.67 0.32
N TRP A 580 5.39 -21.94 0.49
CA TRP A 580 4.15 -22.52 0.01
C TRP A 580 3.31 -22.98 1.18
N ASP A 581 2.02 -22.72 1.07
CA ASP A 581 1.04 -23.30 1.96
C ASP A 581 0.49 -24.60 1.38
N GLY A 582 0.15 -25.55 2.27
CA GLY A 582 -0.38 -26.86 1.93
C GLY A 582 0.63 -28.03 1.99
N PRO A 583 0.13 -29.27 1.84
CA PRO A 583 0.88 -30.49 2.15
C PRO A 583 2.07 -30.78 1.22
N TYR A 584 2.08 -30.18 0.03
CA TYR A 584 3.14 -30.38 -0.97
C TYR A 584 4.22 -29.30 -0.96
N GLY A 585 4.08 -28.27 -0.11
CA GLY A 585 5.06 -27.19 0.01
C GLY A 585 6.50 -27.66 0.23
N PRO A 586 6.77 -28.66 1.11
CA PRO A 586 8.12 -29.18 1.31
C PRO A 586 8.72 -29.85 0.08
N ALA A 587 7.91 -30.51 -0.75
CA ALA A 587 8.38 -31.14 -1.99
C ALA A 587 8.75 -30.08 -3.04
N ILE A 588 7.93 -29.04 -3.18
CA ILE A 588 8.21 -27.91 -4.08
C ILE A 588 9.48 -27.16 -3.64
N ALA A 589 9.64 -26.95 -2.33
CA ALA A 589 10.84 -26.31 -1.78
C ALA A 589 12.11 -27.16 -1.96
N ALA A 590 11.99 -28.50 -1.97
CA ALA A 590 13.10 -29.41 -2.23
C ALA A 590 13.52 -29.39 -3.71
N ASP A 591 12.56 -29.50 -4.63
CA ASP A 591 12.79 -29.40 -6.10
C ASP A 591 13.46 -28.08 -6.47
N ALA A 592 12.97 -26.99 -5.89
CA ALA A 592 13.56 -25.65 -5.95
C ALA A 592 15.04 -25.57 -5.56
N SER A 593 15.52 -26.50 -4.75
CA SER A 593 16.85 -26.54 -4.15
C SER A 593 17.66 -27.76 -4.61
N GLU A 594 17.24 -28.45 -5.68
CA GLU A 594 17.91 -29.65 -6.19
C GLU A 594 19.40 -29.38 -6.52
N ASP A 595 19.70 -28.19 -7.04
CA ASP A 595 21.07 -27.77 -7.40
C ASP A 595 22.04 -27.75 -6.20
N LEU A 596 21.56 -27.71 -4.96
CA LEU A 596 22.39 -27.84 -3.77
C LEU A 596 23.13 -29.18 -3.71
N ALA A 597 22.62 -30.22 -4.36
CA ALA A 597 23.27 -31.52 -4.42
C ALA A 597 24.65 -31.46 -5.12
N PHE A 598 24.93 -30.38 -5.87
CA PHE A 598 26.21 -30.13 -6.52
C PHE A 598 27.16 -29.22 -5.73
N SER A 599 26.75 -28.72 -4.56
CA SER A 599 27.59 -27.88 -3.69
C SER A 599 28.42 -28.74 -2.74
N ASP A 600 29.74 -28.60 -2.78
CA ASP A 600 30.66 -29.29 -1.87
C ASP A 600 30.50 -28.75 -0.44
N ASP A 601 30.25 -27.45 -0.29
CA ASP A 601 30.05 -26.80 1.01
C ASP A 601 28.76 -27.31 1.68
N TRP A 602 27.66 -27.40 0.93
CA TRP A 602 26.38 -27.90 1.46
C TRP A 602 26.45 -29.38 1.85
N LEU A 603 27.14 -30.21 1.06
CA LEU A 603 27.36 -31.62 1.38
C LEU A 603 28.22 -31.79 2.64
N THR A 604 29.14 -30.86 2.90
CA THR A 604 30.03 -30.90 4.08
C THR A 604 29.36 -30.33 5.33
N PHE A 605 28.60 -29.23 5.22
CA PHE A 605 27.98 -28.50 6.33
C PHE A 605 26.50 -28.21 6.08
N PRO A 606 25.63 -29.23 6.02
CA PRO A 606 24.22 -29.03 5.72
C PRO A 606 23.54 -28.12 6.74
N GLY A 607 22.76 -27.17 6.26
CA GLY A 607 22.01 -26.21 7.08
C GLY A 607 22.78 -24.95 7.50
N GLN A 608 24.06 -24.81 7.14
CA GLN A 608 24.88 -23.63 7.47
C GLN A 608 25.05 -22.72 6.26
N LEU A 609 24.12 -21.76 6.09
CA LEU A 609 24.17 -20.78 5.00
C LEU A 609 25.44 -19.92 5.02
N ASP A 610 25.97 -19.64 6.21
CA ASP A 610 27.16 -18.80 6.38
C ASP A 610 28.44 -19.45 5.85
N LEU A 611 28.44 -20.77 5.63
CA LEU A 611 29.58 -21.53 5.09
C LEU A 611 29.40 -21.93 3.63
N LEU A 612 28.34 -21.46 2.97
CA LEU A 612 27.98 -21.84 1.61
C LEU A 612 28.57 -20.83 0.62
N ASP A 613 29.84 -20.96 0.25
CA ASP A 613 30.50 -19.98 -0.64
C ASP A 613 30.43 -20.37 -2.11
N ASP A 614 30.23 -21.66 -2.41
CA ASP A 614 30.24 -22.22 -3.76
C ASP A 614 28.87 -22.24 -4.47
N HIS A 615 27.80 -21.78 -3.82
CA HIS A 615 26.43 -21.85 -4.34
C HIS A 615 25.68 -20.51 -4.27
N VAL A 616 24.99 -20.17 -5.36
CA VAL A 616 24.04 -19.05 -5.44
C VAL A 616 22.74 -19.62 -5.98
N GLY A 617 21.66 -19.53 -5.21
CA GLY A 617 20.41 -20.20 -5.55
C GLY A 617 19.46 -20.34 -4.37
N TRP A 618 18.38 -21.09 -4.57
CA TRP A 618 17.39 -21.34 -3.53
C TRP A 618 17.84 -22.47 -2.62
N VAL A 619 17.70 -22.27 -1.31
CA VAL A 619 18.12 -23.21 -0.28
C VAL A 619 16.97 -23.60 0.64
N GLN A 620 16.66 -24.89 0.70
CA GLN A 620 15.76 -25.46 1.69
C GLN A 620 16.56 -25.85 2.93
N LEU A 621 16.36 -25.15 4.05
CA LEU A 621 17.16 -25.37 5.27
C LEU A 621 16.94 -26.73 5.92
N VAL A 622 15.69 -27.21 5.92
CA VAL A 622 15.32 -28.52 6.47
C VAL A 622 14.35 -29.22 5.52
N PRO A 623 14.44 -30.55 5.32
CA PRO A 623 13.62 -31.26 4.33
C PRO A 623 12.10 -31.14 4.53
N SER A 624 11.65 -30.88 5.76
CA SER A 624 10.24 -30.67 6.10
C SER A 624 9.77 -29.23 5.91
N SER A 625 10.66 -28.30 5.55
CA SER A 625 10.35 -26.89 5.38
C SER A 625 9.58 -26.67 4.09
N SER A 626 8.40 -26.05 4.16
CA SER A 626 7.70 -25.52 2.99
C SER A 626 8.26 -24.17 2.52
N GLU A 627 9.41 -23.74 3.05
CA GLU A 627 10.08 -22.49 2.71
C GLU A 627 11.48 -22.75 2.15
N SER A 628 11.89 -21.92 1.19
CA SER A 628 13.28 -21.80 0.71
C SER A 628 13.78 -20.36 0.82
N ILE A 629 15.09 -20.22 1.06
CA ILE A 629 15.80 -18.94 1.19
C ILE A 629 16.68 -18.75 -0.03
N TYR A 630 16.69 -17.58 -0.64
CA TYR A 630 17.63 -17.27 -1.71
C TYR A 630 19.00 -16.91 -1.11
N HIS A 631 20.01 -17.72 -1.41
CA HIS A 631 21.38 -17.47 -1.01
C HIS A 631 22.17 -16.74 -2.10
N ALA A 632 22.92 -15.71 -1.68
CA ALA A 632 23.72 -14.86 -2.55
C ALA A 632 25.14 -14.63 -2.02
N GLY A 633 25.70 -15.58 -1.25
CA GLY A 633 27.04 -15.49 -0.69
C GLY A 633 27.23 -14.29 0.25
N GLY A 634 26.22 -14.01 1.10
CA GLY A 634 26.23 -12.91 2.06
C GLY A 634 26.08 -11.50 1.46
N LYS A 635 25.82 -11.37 0.15
CA LYS A 635 25.63 -10.07 -0.51
C LYS A 635 24.16 -9.65 -0.53
N LEU A 636 23.94 -8.34 -0.57
CA LEU A 636 22.63 -7.73 -0.75
C LEU A 636 22.01 -8.16 -2.09
N ILE A 637 20.76 -8.61 -2.05
CA ILE A 637 20.02 -9.15 -3.20
C ILE A 637 19.22 -8.02 -3.86
N LEU A 638 19.33 -7.87 -5.17
CA LEU A 638 18.40 -7.04 -5.94
C LEU A 638 17.16 -7.89 -6.26
N PHE A 639 16.04 -7.59 -5.59
CA PHE A 639 14.81 -8.34 -5.68
C PHE A 639 13.77 -7.58 -6.51
N ASN A 640 13.31 -8.23 -7.58
CA ASN A 640 12.22 -7.73 -8.42
C ASN A 640 11.11 -8.78 -8.42
N LEU A 641 9.89 -8.35 -8.11
CA LEU A 641 8.72 -9.22 -8.11
C LEU A 641 7.68 -8.66 -9.07
N GLN A 642 7.22 -9.51 -9.97
CA GLN A 642 6.15 -9.21 -10.92
C GLN A 642 5.09 -10.30 -10.84
N LEU A 643 3.84 -9.90 -11.02
CA LEU A 643 2.70 -10.79 -11.14
C LEU A 643 2.18 -10.70 -12.58
N ALA A 644 1.97 -11.84 -13.22
CA ALA A 644 1.34 -11.91 -14.52
C ALA A 644 0.05 -12.73 -14.41
N GLN A 645 -1.03 -12.21 -14.96
CA GLN A 645 -2.32 -12.87 -15.01
C GLN A 645 -2.57 -13.36 -16.43
N LEU A 646 -2.92 -14.63 -16.54
CA LEU A 646 -3.14 -15.29 -17.81
C LEU A 646 -4.48 -16.00 -17.77
N THR A 647 -5.29 -15.76 -18.79
CA THR A 647 -6.45 -16.58 -19.11
C THR A 647 -6.02 -17.61 -20.15
N SER A 648 -6.33 -18.87 -19.89
CA SER A 648 -6.17 -19.94 -20.87
C SER A 648 -7.54 -20.51 -21.26
N SER A 649 -7.72 -20.73 -22.55
CA SER A 649 -8.86 -21.47 -23.09
C SER A 649 -8.35 -22.75 -23.77
N THR A 650 -9.12 -23.82 -23.59
CA THR A 650 -8.82 -25.16 -24.13
C THR A 650 -10.05 -25.61 -24.91
N VAL A 651 -9.89 -25.90 -26.20
CA VAL A 651 -10.95 -26.46 -27.03
C VAL A 651 -10.45 -27.76 -27.66
N VAL A 652 -11.20 -28.84 -27.44
CA VAL A 652 -10.95 -30.10 -28.14
C VAL A 652 -11.53 -29.98 -29.55
N VAL A 653 -10.67 -30.08 -30.55
CA VAL A 653 -11.05 -30.11 -31.97
C VAL A 653 -11.27 -31.58 -32.33
N ILE A 654 -12.53 -31.91 -32.64
CA ILE A 654 -12.98 -33.28 -33.01
C ILE A 654 -12.85 -33.48 -34.52
#